data_AF-A0A828P1I5-F1
#
_entry.id   AF-A0A828P1I5-F1
#
_cell.length_a   1.000
_cell.length_b   1.000
_cell.length_c   1.000
_cell.angle_alpha   90.00
_cell.angle_beta   90.00
_cell.angle_gamma   90.00
#
_symmetry.space_group_name_H-M   'P 1'
#
loop_
_entity.id
_entity.type
_entity.pdbx_description
1 polymer ?
#
loop_
_entity_poly.entity_id
_entity_poly.type
_entity_poly.pdbx_seq_one_letter_code
_entity_poly.pdbx_strand_id
1 'polypeptide(L)'
;MTAKLPEISYPVPSNKNGHAFSSVEALLSMLGGESSGLYLVGSQGMWHGGIHITDATIPWCALSTDSEPEKEYCRELYKGEQFIRCMADGEIVAWRVCRDYESATIEWRGEKLFASTSFVLVKHYIQPADKAESGLTFFTLYMNLAPRAAYEQQARLTDRKVAGIQRYYTSAEDVRAYRAAGKLNKDTLVTLSDAIVTRSRDRRQFTEVTITRETKNAAGETLAAGTKVWTVSDRGSLRKIKSVPVPSWWAKCTPAYTTQPEGVVNCTSRTDWGYYLSREDVLHNKKAGRLTAGFPLSYEPGNTAQQVIRPGRTPGDVARTFSLVTLGRDKDTLKKGDRVWVVSDGDSLTPVAPAASGSAPVFNDVYVPPVPVTVSAGDNLGHMGFYQLPEENGKRSRYQVHIECLSMDDMEKFITNPGKAGEDAPVYLTWQTDAPLFDKKEQGMVAGERKTRASGVLTLANVPGVDAGGNTLTSNQDAAYYQICPEDGWLPAASVKKVSQYALGELGFVTLNKAPASFDLIDGVKRPDNVVKGILEQLYKAAQEEKRITHALNKYNYQRLLEMTDSNEDGHYSEQEYLQAIHNVSYRDRLYRIIAKHASEWYYGKDDPLWKNYLDPLTRDAPLWKTYLEAFLDKMTWMKAVSEKGVALGPEPWHMHPIVFLDAISNNQKLIIFPLKVKPKNDINGVWKNYYWAASLSDSNASQAIFGRNRSGGDRKHAARDLYTEPSTKIVAVCDGVVKSITAYYMGTSQITIEHKTNDNRRFFARYGEVDPDSITVKVGDKVCQGHIIAKTGLMISPETNKHPNIIPGQTVYMLHFEYYPGDESEPPPNNMSGTPYRRRSDLRDPLEILLEGYENTFSENANRIDINQLQVSDKGKDFIKGWESFKSKPYNDSEDYCTIGYGHLIARCKCEDIDLPDEFKDGITPARADELFEERLPTYVNELKRSVTVNLYQHEFDALVSLLFNIGSLRKAPLLKSKLNSGDYTGAADEFLDITNGDTAGLKIRRRKEWNLFNNNVYDSSH
;
A
#
# COMPACT_ATOMS: atom_id res chain seq x y z
N MET A 1 -8.92 -0.36 34.64
CA MET A 1 -9.76 -0.41 33.42
C MET A 1 -9.08 -1.38 32.50
N THR A 2 -9.77 -2.32 31.87
CA THR A 2 -9.14 -3.30 30.97
C THR A 2 -8.33 -2.60 29.87
N ALA A 3 -7.22 -3.20 29.43
CA ALA A 3 -6.46 -2.73 28.26
C ALA A 3 -7.38 -2.43 27.06
N LYS A 4 -7.08 -1.35 26.33
CA LYS A 4 -7.81 -0.88 25.16
C LYS A 4 -6.83 -0.66 24.02
N LEU A 5 -6.92 -1.47 22.99
CA LEU A 5 -6.08 -1.36 21.79
C LEU A 5 -6.99 -1.04 20.61
N PRO A 6 -6.86 0.13 19.96
CA PRO A 6 -7.61 0.40 18.75
C PRO A 6 -7.12 -0.51 17.62
N GLU A 7 -8.01 -0.94 16.73
CA GLU A 7 -7.56 -1.46 15.45
C GLU A 7 -6.85 -0.37 14.67
N ILE A 8 -5.88 -0.75 13.83
CA ILE A 8 -5.06 0.18 13.06
C ILE A 8 -5.03 -0.26 11.59
N SER A 9 -5.09 0.71 10.68
CA SER A 9 -5.03 0.48 9.24
C SER A 9 -4.22 1.58 8.54
N TYR A 10 -3.76 1.30 7.33
CA TYR A 10 -3.09 2.33 6.52
C TYR A 10 -4.09 3.37 5.97
N PRO A 11 -3.69 4.64 5.89
CA PRO A 11 -4.57 5.73 5.43
C PRO A 11 -4.96 5.61 3.95
N VAL A 12 -4.24 4.80 3.18
CA VAL A 12 -4.46 4.58 1.75
C VAL A 12 -4.20 3.11 1.37
N PRO A 13 -4.90 2.57 0.35
CA PRO A 13 -4.58 1.28 -0.23
C PRO A 13 -3.40 1.35 -1.21
N SER A 14 -2.79 0.19 -1.49
CA SER A 14 -1.62 0.04 -2.38
C SER A 14 -1.95 0.14 -3.86
N ASN A 15 -3.24 0.09 -4.24
CA ASN A 15 -3.68 0.27 -5.62
C ASN A 15 -5.17 0.63 -5.71
N LYS A 16 -5.62 0.95 -6.93
CA LYS A 16 -7.00 1.30 -7.27
C LYS A 16 -8.07 0.24 -6.96
N ASN A 17 -7.68 -1.02 -6.75
CA ASN A 17 -8.60 -2.10 -6.39
C ASN A 17 -8.81 -2.20 -4.87
N GLY A 18 -8.07 -1.40 -4.09
CA GLY A 18 -8.25 -1.31 -2.65
C GLY A 18 -7.44 -2.31 -1.83
N HIS A 19 -6.46 -2.98 -2.44
CA HIS A 19 -5.55 -3.89 -1.73
C HIS A 19 -4.77 -3.13 -0.64
N ALA A 20 -4.48 -3.81 0.46
CA ALA A 20 -3.62 -3.26 1.50
C ALA A 20 -2.15 -3.21 1.04
N PHE A 21 -1.34 -2.41 1.73
CA PHE A 21 0.12 -2.56 1.68
C PHE A 21 0.52 -3.78 2.50
N SER A 22 1.58 -4.47 2.07
CA SER A 22 2.12 -5.65 2.77
C SER A 22 2.90 -5.30 4.05
N SER A 23 3.37 -4.06 4.17
CA SER A 23 4.11 -3.56 5.33
C SER A 23 4.14 -2.03 5.37
N VAL A 24 4.54 -1.47 6.52
CA VAL A 24 4.84 -0.04 6.64
C VAL A 24 5.94 0.37 5.69
N GLU A 25 6.98 -0.44 5.51
CA GLU A 25 8.07 -0.11 4.60
C GLU A 25 7.58 0.01 3.16
N ALA A 26 6.66 -0.85 2.73
CA ALA A 26 6.07 -0.75 1.39
C ALA A 26 5.31 0.57 1.20
N LEU A 27 4.59 1.03 2.23
CA LEU A 27 3.91 2.33 2.20
C LEU A 27 4.91 3.49 2.22
N LEU A 28 5.87 3.50 3.16
CA LEU A 28 6.89 4.55 3.25
C LEU A 28 7.77 4.65 2.00
N SER A 29 8.09 3.50 1.39
CA SER A 29 8.81 3.44 0.12
C SER A 29 8.00 4.06 -1.02
N MET A 30 6.68 3.79 -1.08
CA MET A 30 5.80 4.44 -2.06
C MET A 30 5.71 5.95 -1.83
N LEU A 31 5.60 6.38 -0.57
CA LEU A 31 5.59 7.79 -0.18
C LEU A 31 6.97 8.46 -0.34
N GLY A 32 8.05 7.70 -0.48
CA GLY A 32 9.37 8.22 -0.85
C GLY A 32 9.41 8.89 -2.22
N GLY A 33 8.39 8.66 -3.08
CA GLY A 33 8.19 9.38 -4.32
C GLY A 33 7.58 10.78 -4.16
N GLU A 34 7.18 11.17 -2.94
CA GLU A 34 6.65 12.51 -2.68
C GLU A 34 7.75 13.57 -2.71
N SER A 35 7.49 14.68 -3.41
CA SER A 35 8.46 15.77 -3.59
C SER A 35 8.47 16.80 -2.45
N SER A 36 7.50 16.73 -1.53
CA SER A 36 7.35 17.67 -0.41
C SER A 36 6.33 17.17 0.62
N GLY A 37 6.23 17.87 1.76
CA GLY A 37 5.35 17.47 2.86
C GLY A 37 5.96 16.35 3.70
N LEU A 38 7.25 16.45 3.95
CA LEU A 38 8.01 15.54 4.79
C LEU A 38 7.91 15.99 6.25
N TYR A 39 7.78 15.01 7.13
CA TYR A 39 7.62 15.19 8.56
C TYR A 39 8.77 15.98 9.23
N LEU A 40 8.41 16.79 10.23
CA LEU A 40 9.19 17.74 11.06
C LEU A 40 9.55 19.07 10.40
N VAL A 41 10.17 19.05 9.22
CA VAL A 41 10.65 20.28 8.57
C VAL A 41 10.29 20.26 7.10
N GLY A 42 9.44 21.20 6.66
CA GLY A 42 9.04 21.35 5.28
C GLY A 42 10.17 21.83 4.38
N SER A 43 9.97 21.77 3.06
CA SER A 43 10.97 22.15 2.05
C SER A 43 11.38 23.64 2.07
N GLN A 44 10.68 24.47 2.84
CA GLN A 44 10.94 25.92 2.99
C GLN A 44 11.51 26.24 4.39
N GLY A 45 12.11 25.27 5.09
CA GLY A 45 12.64 25.47 6.45
C GLY A 45 11.59 25.64 7.55
N MET A 46 10.30 25.63 7.20
CA MET A 46 9.19 25.78 8.15
C MET A 46 8.85 24.47 8.86
N TRP A 47 8.23 24.57 10.03
CA TRP A 47 7.63 23.44 10.73
C TRP A 47 6.63 22.66 9.85
N HIS A 48 6.62 21.33 9.98
CA HIS A 48 5.64 20.46 9.33
C HIS A 48 5.29 19.27 10.25
N GLY A 49 4.10 19.29 10.86
CA GLY A 49 3.67 18.31 11.87
C GLY A 49 3.26 16.94 11.34
N GLY A 50 3.18 16.77 10.01
CA GLY A 50 2.55 15.63 9.37
C GLY A 50 3.25 15.08 8.15
N ILE A 51 2.46 14.49 7.26
CA ILE A 51 2.90 14.02 5.95
C ILE A 51 1.90 14.46 4.87
N HIS A 52 2.37 14.65 3.64
CA HIS A 52 1.50 14.73 2.47
C HIS A 52 1.46 13.40 1.73
N ILE A 53 0.28 13.03 1.28
CA ILE A 53 0.07 11.99 0.27
C ILE A 53 -0.54 12.69 -0.94
N THR A 54 0.02 12.50 -2.13
CA THR A 54 -0.43 13.18 -3.35
C THR A 54 -0.82 12.22 -4.46
N ASP A 55 -1.41 12.75 -5.53
CA ASP A 55 -1.70 11.98 -6.73
C ASP A 55 -0.46 11.55 -7.52
N ALA A 56 0.74 12.04 -7.18
CA ALA A 56 1.99 11.54 -7.74
C ALA A 56 2.25 10.07 -7.36
N THR A 57 1.90 9.68 -6.14
CA THR A 57 2.14 8.32 -5.62
C THR A 57 0.84 7.50 -5.50
N ILE A 58 -0.29 8.12 -5.12
CA ILE A 58 -1.57 7.46 -4.87
C ILE A 58 -2.72 8.09 -5.71
N PRO A 59 -2.63 8.11 -7.06
CA PRO A 59 -3.62 8.80 -7.91
C PRO A 59 -5.06 8.27 -7.76
N TRP A 60 -5.24 7.01 -7.37
CA TRP A 60 -6.55 6.39 -7.19
C TRP A 60 -7.34 6.90 -5.97
N CYS A 61 -6.72 7.69 -5.09
CA CYS A 61 -7.41 8.34 -3.98
C CYS A 61 -7.80 9.81 -4.28
N ALA A 62 -7.42 10.34 -5.44
CA ALA A 62 -7.82 11.68 -5.86
C ALA A 62 -9.23 11.68 -6.43
N LEU A 63 -9.98 12.75 -6.15
CA LEU A 63 -11.33 12.93 -6.69
C LEU A 63 -11.47 14.34 -7.26
N SER A 64 -11.66 14.39 -8.57
CA SER A 64 -11.78 15.65 -9.30
C SER A 64 -13.22 16.16 -9.38
N THR A 65 -13.36 17.48 -9.40
CA THR A 65 -14.56 18.15 -9.93
C THR A 65 -14.41 18.36 -11.44
N ASP A 66 -15.39 19.01 -12.09
CA ASP A 66 -15.34 19.45 -13.48
C ASP A 66 -14.82 20.89 -13.66
N SER A 67 -14.16 21.45 -12.63
CA SER A 67 -13.60 22.80 -12.66
C SER A 67 -12.50 22.96 -13.72
N GLU A 68 -12.41 24.16 -14.30
CA GLU A 68 -11.36 24.47 -15.28
C GLU A 68 -9.92 24.33 -14.72
N PRO A 69 -9.60 24.75 -13.49
CA PRO A 69 -8.26 24.55 -12.92
C PRO A 69 -7.86 23.07 -12.83
N GLU A 70 -8.80 22.17 -12.54
CA GLU A 70 -8.51 20.74 -12.49
C GLU A 70 -8.33 20.15 -13.89
N LYS A 71 -9.10 20.61 -14.90
CA LYS A 71 -8.93 20.20 -16.31
C LYS A 71 -7.61 20.69 -16.91
N GLU A 72 -7.13 21.87 -16.49
CA GLU A 72 -5.82 22.39 -16.87
C GLU A 72 -4.70 21.48 -16.35
N TYR A 73 -4.85 20.99 -15.11
CA TYR A 73 -3.85 20.15 -14.47
C TYR A 73 -3.82 18.71 -15.00
N CYS A 74 -4.98 18.06 -15.14
CA CYS A 74 -5.04 16.64 -15.52
C CYS A 74 -5.82 16.41 -16.83
N ARG A 75 -5.24 15.61 -17.73
CA ARG A 75 -5.87 15.25 -19.02
C ARG A 75 -7.15 14.44 -18.84
N GLU A 76 -7.19 13.59 -17.83
CA GLU A 76 -8.36 12.83 -17.40
C GLU A 76 -8.61 13.11 -15.91
N LEU A 77 -9.84 13.52 -15.60
CA LEU A 77 -10.28 13.77 -14.23
C LEU A 77 -10.27 12.47 -13.40
N TYR A 78 -9.79 12.57 -12.16
CA TYR A 78 -9.74 11.46 -11.21
C TYR A 78 -11.14 11.08 -10.71
N LYS A 79 -11.34 9.78 -10.51
CA LYS A 79 -12.67 9.18 -10.24
C LYS A 79 -12.89 8.83 -8.77
N GLY A 80 -11.88 8.99 -7.91
CA GLY A 80 -11.94 8.51 -6.53
C GLY A 80 -12.20 7.02 -6.46
N GLU A 81 -11.35 6.20 -7.10
CA GLU A 81 -11.48 4.75 -7.04
C GLU A 81 -11.38 4.19 -5.62
N GLN A 82 -10.63 4.87 -4.75
CA GLN A 82 -10.43 4.52 -3.34
C GLN A 82 -10.47 5.74 -2.43
N PHE A 83 -10.82 5.51 -1.17
CA PHE A 83 -10.87 6.56 -0.15
C PHE A 83 -9.54 6.71 0.58
N ILE A 84 -9.34 7.91 1.12
CA ILE A 84 -8.57 8.13 2.35
C ILE A 84 -9.31 7.45 3.50
N ARG A 85 -8.62 6.60 4.24
CA ARG A 85 -9.16 5.73 5.28
C ARG A 85 -8.77 6.20 6.68
N CYS A 86 -9.64 5.94 7.65
CA CYS A 86 -9.33 6.20 9.06
C CYS A 86 -8.24 5.24 9.54
N MET A 87 -7.16 5.77 10.10
CA MET A 87 -5.99 4.95 10.46
C MET A 87 -6.16 4.18 11.76
N ALA A 88 -7.09 4.57 12.64
CA ALA A 88 -7.34 3.86 13.89
C ALA A 88 -8.78 4.01 14.35
N ASP A 89 -9.27 3.07 15.16
CA ASP A 89 -10.58 3.21 15.81
C ASP A 89 -10.66 4.49 16.64
N GLY A 90 -11.81 5.16 16.59
CA GLY A 90 -11.98 6.40 17.32
C GLY A 90 -13.30 7.11 17.06
N GLU A 91 -13.30 8.41 17.29
CA GLU A 91 -14.46 9.26 17.16
C GLU A 91 -14.10 10.54 16.41
N ILE A 92 -14.86 10.89 15.38
CA ILE A 92 -14.74 12.19 14.72
C ILE A 92 -15.28 13.25 15.68
N VAL A 93 -14.41 14.18 16.07
CA VAL A 93 -14.69 15.22 17.07
C VAL A 93 -14.75 16.63 16.48
N ALA A 94 -14.27 16.82 15.26
CA ALA A 94 -14.42 18.07 14.52
C ALA A 94 -14.27 17.83 13.02
N TRP A 95 -14.88 18.68 12.20
CA TRP A 95 -14.66 18.67 10.77
C TRP A 95 -14.93 20.04 10.14
N ARG A 96 -14.46 20.20 8.91
CA ARG A 96 -14.91 21.23 7.97
C ARG A 96 -15.21 20.55 6.65
N VAL A 97 -16.42 20.72 6.12
CA VAL A 97 -16.77 20.27 4.76
C VAL A 97 -16.95 21.50 3.89
N CYS A 98 -16.09 21.67 2.89
CA CYS A 98 -16.25 22.75 1.93
C CYS A 98 -17.34 22.39 0.92
N ARG A 99 -18.11 23.40 0.50
CA ARG A 99 -19.08 23.23 -0.59
C ARG A 99 -18.36 23.02 -1.92
N ASP A 100 -17.38 23.86 -2.20
CA ASP A 100 -16.57 23.94 -3.41
C ASP A 100 -15.19 24.55 -3.07
N TYR A 101 -14.30 24.65 -4.06
CA TYR A 101 -12.99 25.28 -3.90
C TYR A 101 -13.03 26.82 -3.92
N GLU A 102 -14.06 27.44 -4.52
CA GLU A 102 -14.16 28.91 -4.67
C GLU A 102 -14.18 29.62 -3.31
N SER A 103 -14.86 29.04 -2.33
CA SER A 103 -14.92 29.60 -0.97
C SER A 103 -13.56 29.77 -0.27
N ALA A 104 -12.54 29.06 -0.76
CA ALA A 104 -11.19 29.02 -0.21
C ALA A 104 -10.12 29.61 -1.14
N THR A 105 -10.50 30.28 -2.23
CA THR A 105 -9.51 30.86 -3.16
C THR A 105 -8.70 31.97 -2.51
N ILE A 106 -7.41 32.02 -2.85
CA ILE A 106 -6.50 33.08 -2.42
C ILE A 106 -5.91 33.74 -3.67
N GLU A 107 -5.87 35.07 -3.69
CA GLU A 107 -5.29 35.82 -4.81
C GLU A 107 -3.76 35.69 -4.83
N TRP A 108 -3.20 35.42 -6.01
CA TRP A 108 -1.77 35.37 -6.26
C TRP A 108 -1.47 35.93 -7.66
N ARG A 109 -0.75 37.06 -7.71
CA ARG A 109 -0.33 37.72 -8.96
C ARG A 109 -1.46 37.93 -9.98
N GLY A 110 -2.68 38.21 -9.50
CA GLY A 110 -3.86 38.46 -10.34
C GLY A 110 -4.61 37.19 -10.78
N GLU A 111 -4.21 36.02 -10.28
CA GLU A 111 -4.95 34.76 -10.41
C GLU A 111 -5.50 34.29 -9.06
N LYS A 112 -6.52 33.45 -9.11
CA LYS A 112 -7.02 32.72 -7.94
C LYS A 112 -6.32 31.38 -7.81
N LEU A 113 -5.73 31.12 -6.64
CA LEU A 113 -5.24 29.81 -6.24
C LEU A 113 -6.33 29.03 -5.52
N PHE A 114 -6.56 27.80 -5.96
CA PHE A 114 -7.58 26.92 -5.40
C PHE A 114 -6.96 25.98 -4.37
N ALA A 115 -7.51 25.95 -3.15
CA ALA A 115 -7.05 25.07 -2.08
C ALA A 115 -8.23 24.41 -1.38
N SER A 116 -8.23 23.08 -1.27
CA SER A 116 -9.18 22.43 -0.38
C SER A 116 -8.85 22.74 1.08
N THR A 117 -9.83 23.20 1.85
CA THR A 117 -9.70 23.37 3.31
C THR A 117 -10.58 22.38 4.09
N SER A 118 -11.18 21.40 3.41
CA SER A 118 -11.98 20.38 4.11
C SER A 118 -11.07 19.52 4.97
N PHE A 119 -11.51 19.23 6.19
CA PHE A 119 -10.78 18.33 7.08
C PHE A 119 -11.71 17.51 7.97
N VAL A 120 -11.17 16.40 8.48
CA VAL A 120 -11.78 15.59 9.53
C VAL A 120 -10.73 15.39 10.62
N LEU A 121 -11.13 15.60 11.88
CA LEU A 121 -10.31 15.34 13.07
C LEU A 121 -10.89 14.16 13.83
N VAL A 122 -10.10 13.10 13.98
CA VAL A 122 -10.48 11.90 14.72
C VAL A 122 -9.71 11.84 16.03
N LYS A 123 -10.42 11.63 17.14
CA LYS A 123 -9.87 11.36 18.46
C LYS A 123 -9.78 9.86 18.68
N HIS A 124 -8.65 9.41 19.18
CA HIS A 124 -8.36 8.02 19.48
C HIS A 124 -7.96 7.86 20.95
N TYR A 125 -8.06 6.64 21.46
CA TYR A 125 -7.57 6.29 22.78
C TYR A 125 -6.94 4.91 22.76
N ILE A 126 -5.72 4.82 23.27
CA ILE A 126 -5.01 3.56 23.51
C ILE A 126 -4.65 3.45 25.00
N GLN A 127 -4.75 2.26 25.56
CA GLN A 127 -4.32 1.94 26.92
C GLN A 127 -3.76 0.51 26.91
N PRO A 128 -2.45 0.33 26.67
CA PRO A 128 -1.86 -1.01 26.48
C PRO A 128 -1.89 -1.92 27.72
N ALA A 129 -2.00 -1.38 28.93
CA ALA A 129 -2.13 -2.15 30.18
C ALA A 129 -3.39 -1.75 30.96
N ASP A 130 -3.73 -2.52 32.00
CA ASP A 130 -4.92 -2.24 32.82
C ASP A 130 -4.82 -0.96 33.68
N LYS A 131 -3.59 -0.46 33.81
CA LYS A 131 -3.29 0.77 34.55
C LYS A 131 -3.52 1.98 33.65
N ALA A 132 -4.28 2.95 34.16
CA ALA A 132 -4.60 4.19 33.45
C ALA A 132 -3.37 5.01 33.05
N GLU A 133 -2.24 4.85 33.75
CA GLU A 133 -0.97 5.52 33.41
C GLU A 133 -0.35 5.05 32.09
N SER A 134 -0.81 3.92 31.53
CA SER A 134 -0.45 3.47 30.19
C SER A 134 -1.34 4.09 29.10
N GLY A 135 -2.34 4.89 29.47
CA GLY A 135 -3.25 5.52 28.52
C GLY A 135 -2.61 6.65 27.71
N LEU A 136 -3.01 6.77 26.46
CA LEU A 136 -2.71 7.91 25.59
C LEU A 136 -3.94 8.26 24.76
N THR A 137 -4.35 9.52 24.86
CA THR A 137 -5.25 10.17 23.92
C THR A 137 -4.42 10.79 22.81
N PHE A 138 -4.76 10.48 21.57
CA PHE A 138 -4.14 11.09 20.41
C PHE A 138 -5.19 11.38 19.34
N PHE A 139 -4.84 12.22 18.38
CA PHE A 139 -5.71 12.67 17.31
C PHE A 139 -5.06 12.43 15.97
N THR A 140 -5.85 12.11 14.96
CA THR A 140 -5.41 12.13 13.56
C THR A 140 -6.19 13.17 12.78
N LEU A 141 -5.47 14.10 12.16
CA LEU A 141 -6.01 15.14 11.29
C LEU A 141 -5.90 14.65 9.84
N TYR A 142 -6.99 14.73 9.07
CA TYR A 142 -7.00 14.51 7.63
C TYR A 142 -7.48 15.78 6.96
N MET A 143 -6.57 16.58 6.42
CA MET A 143 -6.85 17.89 5.85
C MET A 143 -6.62 17.90 4.34
N ASN A 144 -7.23 18.89 3.66
CA ASN A 144 -7.26 19.03 2.20
C ASN A 144 -8.11 17.97 1.49
N LEU A 145 -9.15 17.43 2.15
CA LEU A 145 -10.05 16.44 1.55
C LEU A 145 -10.93 17.05 0.45
N ALA A 146 -11.36 16.28 -0.54
CA ALA A 146 -12.20 16.76 -1.64
C ALA A 146 -13.51 17.42 -1.13
N PRO A 147 -13.94 18.55 -1.71
CA PRO A 147 -15.13 19.27 -1.28
C PRO A 147 -16.41 18.52 -1.69
N ARG A 148 -17.54 18.96 -1.15
CA ARG A 148 -18.84 18.36 -1.42
C ARG A 148 -19.18 18.30 -2.92
N ALA A 149 -18.85 19.34 -3.69
CA ALA A 149 -19.08 19.41 -5.14
C ALA A 149 -18.46 18.24 -5.93
N ALA A 150 -17.29 17.74 -5.51
CA ALA A 150 -16.59 16.64 -6.19
C ALA A 150 -17.40 15.33 -6.19
N TYR A 151 -18.18 15.10 -5.13
CA TYR A 151 -19.07 13.93 -5.00
C TYR A 151 -20.40 14.10 -5.75
N GLU A 152 -20.77 15.33 -6.09
CA GLU A 152 -22.05 15.69 -6.71
C GLU A 152 -22.04 15.49 -8.23
N GLN A 153 -20.91 15.86 -8.85
CA GLN A 153 -20.82 16.06 -10.29
C GLN A 153 -20.65 14.76 -11.10
N GLN A 154 -20.18 13.67 -10.49
CA GLN A 154 -19.89 12.45 -11.24
C GLN A 154 -21.12 11.57 -11.58
N ALA A 155 -22.34 11.95 -11.16
CA ALA A 155 -23.58 11.44 -11.73
C ALA A 155 -24.79 12.30 -11.36
N ARG A 156 -25.25 13.21 -12.25
CA ARG A 156 -26.59 13.78 -12.08
C ARG A 156 -27.60 12.64 -12.13
N LEU A 157 -28.72 12.77 -11.40
CA LEU A 157 -29.78 11.77 -11.40
C LEU A 157 -30.34 11.46 -12.80
N THR A 158 -30.21 12.40 -13.73
CA THR A 158 -30.59 12.29 -15.14
C THR A 158 -29.48 11.76 -16.04
N ASP A 159 -28.23 11.67 -15.58
CA ASP A 159 -27.14 11.16 -16.41
C ASP A 159 -27.21 9.64 -16.54
N ARG A 160 -27.01 9.18 -17.78
CA ARG A 160 -27.06 7.78 -18.17
C ARG A 160 -25.92 7.46 -19.11
N LYS A 161 -25.63 6.17 -19.20
CA LYS A 161 -24.78 5.60 -20.24
C LYS A 161 -25.55 4.58 -21.06
N VAL A 162 -25.33 4.61 -22.36
CA VAL A 162 -25.92 3.68 -23.32
C VAL A 162 -25.37 2.26 -23.06
N ALA A 163 -26.23 1.29 -22.75
CA ALA A 163 -25.83 -0.05 -22.31
C ALA A 163 -25.13 -0.93 -23.37
N GLY A 164 -25.37 -0.62 -24.64
CA GLY A 164 -24.92 -1.34 -25.83
C GLY A 164 -25.28 -0.52 -27.08
N ILE A 165 -24.85 -0.92 -28.27
CA ILE A 165 -25.12 -0.15 -29.50
C ILE A 165 -26.63 0.01 -29.70
N GLN A 166 -27.11 1.25 -29.84
CA GLN A 166 -28.55 1.58 -29.86
C GLN A 166 -28.88 2.58 -30.95
N ARG A 167 -30.05 2.44 -31.59
CA ARG A 167 -30.51 3.42 -32.57
C ARG A 167 -30.86 4.74 -31.87
N TYR A 168 -30.55 5.86 -32.54
CA TYR A 168 -31.09 7.16 -32.17
C TYR A 168 -31.94 7.76 -33.30
N TYR A 169 -32.80 8.70 -32.92
CA TYR A 169 -33.78 9.36 -33.77
C TYR A 169 -33.70 10.87 -33.53
N THR A 170 -34.04 11.67 -34.54
CA THR A 170 -33.99 13.14 -34.48
C THR A 170 -35.23 13.77 -33.87
N SER A 171 -36.37 13.06 -33.88
CA SER A 171 -37.65 13.55 -33.35
C SER A 171 -38.50 12.42 -32.76
N ALA A 172 -39.53 12.78 -31.98
CA ALA A 172 -40.53 11.83 -31.50
C ALA A 172 -41.35 11.21 -32.64
N GLU A 173 -41.60 11.98 -33.70
CA GLU A 173 -42.27 11.55 -34.93
C GLU A 173 -41.46 10.45 -35.61
N ASP A 174 -40.14 10.59 -35.68
CA ASP A 174 -39.24 9.58 -36.25
C ASP A 174 -39.20 8.29 -35.43
N VAL A 175 -39.30 8.39 -34.09
CA VAL A 175 -39.46 7.22 -33.22
C VAL A 175 -40.74 6.47 -33.60
N ARG A 176 -41.86 7.19 -33.76
CA ARG A 176 -43.17 6.62 -34.13
C ARG A 176 -43.18 6.05 -35.56
N ALA A 177 -42.50 6.72 -36.49
CA ALA A 177 -42.40 6.34 -37.90
C ALA A 177 -41.28 5.31 -38.20
N TYR A 178 -40.51 4.89 -37.19
CA TYR A 178 -39.38 3.95 -37.32
C TYR A 178 -38.22 4.47 -38.20
N ARG A 179 -38.03 5.78 -38.30
CA ARG A 179 -36.97 6.41 -39.10
C ARG A 179 -35.74 6.74 -38.24
N ALA A 180 -34.84 5.77 -38.06
CA ALA A 180 -33.62 5.99 -37.28
C ALA A 180 -32.62 6.88 -38.03
N ALA A 181 -32.04 7.85 -37.33
CA ALA A 181 -31.02 8.74 -37.88
C ALA A 181 -29.61 8.11 -37.80
N GLY A 182 -29.38 7.23 -36.83
CA GLY A 182 -28.10 6.53 -36.68
C GLY A 182 -28.07 5.58 -35.49
N LYS A 183 -26.87 5.23 -35.01
CA LYS A 183 -26.67 4.42 -33.81
C LYS A 183 -25.63 5.02 -32.87
N LEU A 184 -25.97 5.12 -31.59
CA LEU A 184 -25.04 5.43 -30.49
C LEU A 184 -24.21 4.19 -30.15
N ASN A 185 -22.96 4.40 -29.79
CA ASN A 185 -22.07 3.35 -29.33
C ASN A 185 -22.37 2.96 -27.88
N LYS A 186 -21.87 1.78 -27.47
CA LYS A 186 -21.88 1.39 -26.06
C LYS A 186 -21.12 2.44 -25.22
N ASP A 187 -21.62 2.72 -24.02
CA ASP A 187 -21.06 3.66 -23.05
C ASP A 187 -21.06 5.14 -23.51
N THR A 188 -21.77 5.50 -24.60
CA THR A 188 -22.08 6.90 -24.92
C THR A 188 -22.80 7.54 -23.72
N LEU A 189 -22.29 8.70 -23.27
CA LEU A 189 -22.79 9.44 -22.12
C LEU A 189 -23.90 10.41 -22.57
N VAL A 190 -25.03 10.36 -21.86
CA VAL A 190 -26.20 11.16 -22.19
C VAL A 190 -26.91 11.66 -20.93
N THR A 191 -27.50 12.85 -20.98
CA THR A 191 -28.38 13.38 -19.93
C THR A 191 -29.83 13.25 -20.38
N LEU A 192 -30.68 12.62 -19.57
CA LEU A 192 -32.11 12.47 -19.85
C LEU A 192 -32.83 13.83 -19.79
N SER A 193 -33.73 14.09 -20.73
CA SER A 193 -34.72 15.17 -20.61
C SER A 193 -36.05 14.65 -20.01
N ASP A 194 -37.02 15.56 -19.90
CA ASP A 194 -38.38 15.27 -19.41
C ASP A 194 -39.25 14.56 -20.47
N ALA A 195 -38.85 14.58 -21.74
CA ALA A 195 -39.64 14.08 -22.85
C ALA A 195 -39.49 12.56 -23.02
N ILE A 196 -40.63 11.84 -22.93
CA ILE A 196 -40.72 10.38 -23.09
C ILE A 196 -41.86 10.02 -24.03
N VAL A 197 -41.64 9.06 -24.94
CA VAL A 197 -42.69 8.47 -25.77
C VAL A 197 -42.63 6.94 -25.73
N THR A 198 -43.78 6.30 -25.88
CA THR A 198 -43.84 4.83 -26.06
C THR A 198 -44.15 4.53 -27.52
N ARG A 199 -43.35 3.65 -28.12
CA ARG A 199 -43.60 3.17 -29.47
C ARG A 199 -44.62 2.04 -29.45
N SER A 200 -45.72 2.21 -30.17
CA SER A 200 -46.91 1.36 -30.07
C SER A 200 -46.67 -0.11 -30.44
N ARG A 201 -45.94 -0.36 -31.52
CA ARG A 201 -45.79 -1.71 -32.11
C ARG A 201 -44.90 -2.65 -31.29
N ASP A 202 -43.88 -2.16 -30.59
CA ASP A 202 -43.00 -2.98 -29.73
C ASP A 202 -43.06 -2.65 -28.25
N ARG A 203 -43.92 -1.68 -27.87
CA ARG A 203 -44.11 -1.21 -26.49
C ARG A 203 -42.79 -0.88 -25.80
N ARG A 204 -41.86 -0.29 -26.56
CA ARG A 204 -40.57 0.22 -26.05
C ARG A 204 -40.69 1.69 -25.70
N GLN A 205 -40.08 2.09 -24.58
CA GLN A 205 -39.98 3.48 -24.15
C GLN A 205 -38.77 4.15 -24.81
N PHE A 206 -38.95 5.38 -25.26
CA PHE A 206 -37.91 6.25 -25.80
C PHE A 206 -37.88 7.55 -25.00
N THR A 207 -36.68 8.06 -24.76
CA THR A 207 -36.44 9.33 -24.08
C THR A 207 -35.61 10.23 -25.00
N GLU A 208 -35.90 11.53 -25.00
CA GLU A 208 -34.98 12.52 -25.54
C GLU A 208 -33.79 12.72 -24.58
N VAL A 209 -32.58 12.61 -25.11
CA VAL A 209 -31.34 12.69 -24.36
C VAL A 209 -30.39 13.69 -25.01
N THR A 210 -29.60 14.38 -24.18
CA THR A 210 -28.55 15.28 -24.63
C THR A 210 -27.20 14.59 -24.54
N ILE A 211 -26.42 14.59 -25.63
CA ILE A 211 -25.04 14.08 -25.65
C ILE A 211 -24.16 14.97 -24.76
N THR A 212 -23.47 14.41 -23.76
CA THR A 212 -22.74 15.21 -22.77
C THR A 212 -21.33 15.60 -23.20
N ARG A 213 -20.71 14.83 -24.08
CA ARG A 213 -19.38 15.07 -24.65
C ARG A 213 -19.35 14.66 -26.10
N GLU A 214 -18.48 15.29 -26.88
CA GLU A 214 -18.27 14.90 -28.27
C GLU A 214 -18.00 13.39 -28.37
N THR A 215 -18.69 12.72 -29.30
CA THR A 215 -18.58 11.28 -29.48
C THR A 215 -18.75 10.92 -30.95
N LYS A 216 -18.35 9.72 -31.33
CA LYS A 216 -18.63 9.18 -32.66
C LYS A 216 -19.80 8.21 -32.59
N ASN A 217 -20.71 8.30 -33.56
CA ASN A 217 -21.74 7.29 -33.74
C ASN A 217 -21.13 5.98 -34.27
N ALA A 218 -21.90 4.90 -34.37
CA ALA A 218 -21.39 3.60 -34.80
C ALA A 218 -20.92 3.56 -36.27
N ALA A 219 -21.23 4.60 -37.06
CA ALA A 219 -20.76 4.79 -38.44
C ALA A 219 -19.50 5.67 -38.51
N GLY A 220 -19.00 6.19 -37.38
CA GLY A 220 -17.82 7.04 -37.30
C GLY A 220 -18.09 8.55 -37.43
N GLU A 221 -19.35 8.97 -37.56
CA GLU A 221 -19.73 10.38 -37.67
C GLU A 221 -19.72 11.06 -36.29
N THR A 222 -19.22 12.29 -36.23
CA THR A 222 -19.11 13.07 -34.98
C THR A 222 -20.47 13.61 -34.55
N LEU A 223 -20.83 13.36 -33.29
CA LEU A 223 -21.92 13.97 -32.56
C LEU A 223 -21.35 14.93 -31.52
N ALA A 224 -21.60 16.23 -31.70
CA ALA A 224 -21.12 17.27 -30.79
C ALA A 224 -21.77 17.17 -29.40
N ALA A 225 -21.05 17.63 -28.37
CA ALA A 225 -21.63 17.84 -27.05
C ALA A 225 -22.83 18.81 -27.14
N GLY A 226 -23.89 18.56 -26.38
CA GLY A 226 -25.14 19.33 -26.43
C GLY A 226 -26.16 18.86 -27.47
N THR A 227 -25.82 17.93 -28.37
CA THR A 227 -26.75 17.39 -29.37
C THR A 227 -27.91 16.66 -28.69
N LYS A 228 -29.16 16.99 -29.04
CA LYS A 228 -30.36 16.28 -28.56
C LYS A 228 -30.79 15.20 -29.53
N VAL A 229 -31.03 13.99 -29.02
CA VAL A 229 -31.50 12.84 -29.81
C VAL A 229 -32.48 12.00 -28.99
N TRP A 230 -33.32 11.22 -29.65
CA TRP A 230 -34.19 10.24 -29.00
C TRP A 230 -33.58 8.85 -29.05
N THR A 231 -33.55 8.13 -27.94
CA THR A 231 -33.09 6.73 -27.91
C THR A 231 -33.91 5.88 -26.94
N VAL A 232 -33.79 4.56 -27.06
CA VAL A 232 -34.56 3.61 -26.26
C VAL A 232 -34.07 3.64 -24.80
N SER A 233 -34.99 3.75 -23.85
CA SER A 233 -34.69 4.13 -22.47
C SER A 233 -35.20 3.16 -21.40
N ASP A 234 -35.88 2.08 -21.80
CA ASP A 234 -36.40 1.05 -20.91
C ASP A 234 -35.52 -0.22 -20.87
N ARG A 235 -35.86 -1.13 -19.96
CA ARG A 235 -35.29 -2.48 -19.88
C ARG A 235 -33.76 -2.46 -19.75
N GLY A 236 -33.24 -1.44 -19.05
CA GLY A 236 -31.81 -1.27 -18.82
C GLY A 236 -31.02 -0.81 -20.06
N SER A 237 -31.69 -0.27 -21.09
CA SER A 237 -31.05 0.27 -22.29
C SER A 237 -30.21 1.53 -21.98
N LEU A 238 -30.64 2.32 -21.01
CA LEU A 238 -29.88 3.43 -20.43
C LEU A 238 -29.56 3.11 -18.97
N ARG A 239 -28.28 2.92 -18.66
CA ARG A 239 -27.82 2.57 -17.31
C ARG A 239 -27.49 3.84 -16.54
N LYS A 240 -27.89 3.89 -15.27
CA LYS A 240 -27.44 4.93 -14.34
C LYS A 240 -25.91 4.90 -14.26
N ILE A 241 -25.29 6.08 -14.35
CA ILE A 241 -23.87 6.22 -14.06
C ILE A 241 -23.70 5.98 -12.55
N LYS A 242 -22.70 5.18 -12.17
CA LYS A 242 -22.41 4.98 -10.74
C LYS A 242 -21.91 6.33 -10.20
N SER A 243 -22.60 6.89 -9.23
CA SER A 243 -22.06 8.00 -8.45
C SER A 243 -20.86 7.53 -7.67
N VAL A 244 -19.88 8.41 -7.47
CA VAL A 244 -18.79 8.17 -6.52
C VAL A 244 -19.42 7.96 -5.15
N PRO A 245 -19.02 6.93 -4.39
CA PRO A 245 -19.53 6.75 -3.04
C PRO A 245 -19.13 7.94 -2.17
N VAL A 246 -19.99 8.33 -1.23
CA VAL A 246 -19.68 9.39 -0.25
C VAL A 246 -18.94 8.83 0.96
N PRO A 247 -18.24 9.67 1.74
CA PRO A 247 -17.67 9.27 3.02
C PRO A 247 -18.73 8.61 3.92
N SER A 248 -18.36 7.52 4.59
CA SER A 248 -19.32 6.72 5.38
C SER A 248 -19.90 7.51 6.56
N TRP A 249 -19.12 8.44 7.11
CA TRP A 249 -19.51 9.26 8.27
C TRP A 249 -20.51 10.37 7.93
N TRP A 250 -20.67 10.76 6.66
CA TRP A 250 -21.61 11.81 6.24
C TRP A 250 -23.08 11.48 6.56
N ALA A 251 -23.43 10.20 6.54
CA ALA A 251 -24.76 9.74 6.92
C ALA A 251 -24.94 9.60 8.44
N LYS A 252 -23.82 9.53 9.19
CA LYS A 252 -23.81 9.36 10.66
C LYS A 252 -23.83 10.70 11.40
N CYS A 253 -23.43 11.81 10.75
CA CYS A 253 -23.43 13.13 11.37
C CYS A 253 -24.82 13.80 11.34
N THR A 254 -25.03 14.77 12.24
CA THR A 254 -26.29 15.51 12.38
C THR A 254 -25.98 17.02 12.36
N PRO A 255 -26.47 17.78 11.37
CA PRO A 255 -27.18 17.34 10.16
C PRO A 255 -26.28 16.55 9.18
N ALA A 256 -26.87 15.59 8.47
CA ALA A 256 -26.16 14.75 7.52
C ALA A 256 -25.77 15.50 6.24
N TYR A 257 -24.60 15.19 5.67
CA TYR A 257 -24.24 15.65 4.33
C TYR A 257 -24.78 14.67 3.30
N THR A 258 -25.61 15.13 2.37
CA THR A 258 -26.21 14.27 1.33
C THR A 258 -25.78 14.72 -0.05
N THR A 259 -25.69 13.78 -1.00
CA THR A 259 -25.50 13.99 -2.46
C THR A 259 -26.80 14.07 -3.25
N GLN A 260 -27.94 14.14 -2.55
CA GLN A 260 -29.23 14.21 -3.19
C GLN A 260 -29.39 15.59 -3.85
N PRO A 261 -29.64 15.65 -5.18
CA PRO A 261 -29.89 16.92 -5.86
C PRO A 261 -31.09 17.64 -5.25
N GLU A 262 -30.99 18.98 -5.16
CA GLU A 262 -32.10 19.82 -4.69
C GLU A 262 -33.37 19.53 -5.51
N GLY A 263 -34.52 19.41 -4.83
CA GLY A 263 -35.82 19.18 -5.46
C GLY A 263 -36.16 17.72 -5.79
N VAL A 264 -35.23 16.77 -5.67
CA VAL A 264 -35.54 15.34 -5.79
C VAL A 264 -35.94 14.77 -4.44
N VAL A 265 -36.94 13.89 -4.41
CA VAL A 265 -37.40 13.15 -3.23
C VAL A 265 -37.28 11.65 -3.46
N ASN A 266 -36.51 10.98 -2.60
CA ASN A 266 -36.55 9.52 -2.47
C ASN A 266 -37.81 9.13 -1.67
N CYS A 267 -38.56 8.15 -2.15
CA CYS A 267 -39.82 7.73 -1.57
C CYS A 267 -40.08 6.23 -1.76
N THR A 268 -41.13 5.73 -1.13
CA THR A 268 -41.69 4.41 -1.39
C THR A 268 -43.15 4.52 -1.78
N SER A 269 -43.65 3.62 -2.63
CA SER A 269 -45.09 3.51 -2.88
C SER A 269 -45.82 3.14 -1.59
N ARG A 270 -46.82 3.94 -1.18
CA ARG A 270 -47.58 3.63 0.05
C ARG A 270 -48.43 2.38 -0.09
N THR A 271 -48.95 2.13 -1.30
CA THR A 271 -49.82 0.99 -1.63
C THR A 271 -49.52 0.47 -3.04
N ASP A 272 -50.31 -0.47 -3.51
CA ASP A 272 -50.21 -1.09 -4.82
C ASP A 272 -50.69 -0.15 -5.94
N TRP A 273 -49.75 0.58 -6.55
CA TRP A 273 -50.05 1.53 -7.61
C TRP A 273 -49.82 0.97 -9.02
N GLY A 274 -50.71 1.30 -9.95
CA GLY A 274 -50.48 1.04 -11.37
C GLY A 274 -49.41 1.99 -11.91
N TYR A 275 -48.49 1.47 -12.73
CA TYR A 275 -47.52 2.31 -13.46
C TYR A 275 -47.83 2.39 -14.95
N TYR A 276 -47.41 3.48 -15.59
CA TYR A 276 -47.67 3.82 -16.99
C TYR A 276 -46.37 4.20 -17.69
N LEU A 277 -46.27 3.97 -19.00
CA LEU A 277 -45.02 4.15 -19.75
C LEU A 277 -44.90 5.51 -20.47
N SER A 278 -46.01 6.24 -20.63
CA SER A 278 -46.02 7.60 -21.19
C SER A 278 -47.14 8.45 -20.60
N ARG A 279 -47.06 9.77 -20.83
CA ARG A 279 -48.11 10.73 -20.46
C ARG A 279 -49.45 10.38 -21.12
N GLU A 280 -49.43 9.94 -22.37
CA GLU A 280 -50.62 9.50 -23.09
C GLU A 280 -51.19 8.21 -22.51
N ASP A 281 -50.36 7.24 -22.10
CA ASP A 281 -50.84 6.02 -21.44
C ASP A 281 -51.54 6.39 -20.10
N VAL A 282 -51.07 7.42 -19.38
CA VAL A 282 -51.78 7.93 -18.19
C VAL A 282 -53.14 8.49 -18.58
N LEU A 283 -53.20 9.42 -19.55
CA LEU A 283 -54.42 10.10 -19.98
C LEU A 283 -55.48 9.14 -20.56
N HIS A 284 -55.05 8.14 -21.34
CA HIS A 284 -55.93 7.08 -21.86
C HIS A 284 -56.15 5.92 -20.86
N ASN A 285 -55.58 6.04 -19.66
CA ASN A 285 -55.75 5.07 -18.58
C ASN A 285 -55.32 3.63 -18.97
N LYS A 286 -54.26 3.54 -19.77
CA LYS A 286 -53.64 2.30 -20.24
C LYS A 286 -52.46 1.93 -19.35
N LYS A 287 -52.73 1.29 -18.21
CA LYS A 287 -51.67 0.84 -17.27
C LYS A 287 -50.79 -0.25 -17.91
N ALA A 288 -49.50 -0.21 -17.60
CA ALA A 288 -48.53 -1.21 -18.06
C ALA A 288 -48.27 -2.32 -17.02
N GLY A 289 -48.43 -2.02 -15.73
CA GLY A 289 -48.28 -2.99 -14.65
C GLY A 289 -48.57 -2.39 -13.28
N ARG A 290 -48.07 -3.00 -12.21
CA ARG A 290 -48.22 -2.55 -10.81
C ARG A 290 -46.88 -2.51 -10.06
N LEU A 291 -46.72 -1.52 -9.19
CA LEU A 291 -45.68 -1.43 -8.16
C LEU A 291 -46.33 -1.77 -6.82
N THR A 292 -45.80 -2.74 -6.09
CA THR A 292 -46.33 -3.16 -4.78
C THR A 292 -46.09 -2.08 -3.73
N ALA A 293 -46.80 -2.11 -2.61
CA ALA A 293 -46.45 -1.29 -1.44
C ALA A 293 -44.96 -1.44 -1.04
N GLY A 294 -44.34 -0.35 -0.57
CA GLY A 294 -42.93 -0.30 -0.17
C GLY A 294 -41.92 -0.30 -1.32
N PHE A 295 -42.37 -0.18 -2.58
CA PHE A 295 -41.45 -0.18 -3.73
C PHE A 295 -40.62 1.12 -3.73
N PRO A 296 -39.28 1.05 -3.80
CA PRO A 296 -38.43 2.24 -3.71
C PRO A 296 -38.42 3.03 -5.02
N LEU A 297 -38.60 4.34 -4.93
CA LEU A 297 -38.76 5.29 -6.05
C LEU A 297 -38.03 6.61 -5.74
N SER A 298 -37.74 7.40 -6.78
CA SER A 298 -37.30 8.80 -6.64
C SER A 298 -37.93 9.68 -7.71
N TYR A 299 -38.33 10.91 -7.37
CA TYR A 299 -38.99 11.85 -8.30
C TYR A 299 -38.81 13.30 -7.88
N GLU A 300 -39.19 14.25 -8.73
CA GLU A 300 -39.12 15.70 -8.49
C GLU A 300 -40.54 16.26 -8.27
N PRO A 301 -40.99 16.49 -7.02
CA PRO A 301 -42.35 16.98 -6.76
C PRO A 301 -42.61 18.38 -7.31
N GLY A 302 -41.55 19.20 -7.48
CA GLY A 302 -41.65 20.56 -8.03
C GLY A 302 -41.60 20.62 -9.57
N ASN A 303 -41.30 19.52 -10.25
CA ASN A 303 -41.15 19.51 -11.70
C ASN A 303 -42.51 19.29 -12.38
N THR A 304 -43.20 20.39 -12.72
CA THR A 304 -44.52 20.37 -13.36
C THR A 304 -44.50 19.78 -14.78
N ALA A 305 -43.36 19.83 -15.48
CA ALA A 305 -43.20 19.18 -16.80
C ALA A 305 -43.24 17.64 -16.70
N GLN A 306 -42.83 17.10 -15.54
CA GLN A 306 -42.92 15.69 -15.20
C GLN A 306 -44.19 15.32 -14.42
N GLN A 307 -45.24 16.14 -14.53
CA GLN A 307 -46.54 15.87 -13.92
C GLN A 307 -47.67 15.85 -14.96
N VAL A 308 -48.64 14.99 -14.73
CA VAL A 308 -49.89 14.96 -15.52
C VAL A 308 -51.07 14.70 -14.60
N ILE A 309 -52.09 15.54 -14.74
CA ILE A 309 -53.36 15.36 -14.05
C ILE A 309 -54.27 14.56 -14.96
N ARG A 310 -54.80 13.45 -14.43
CA ARG A 310 -55.83 12.67 -15.10
C ARG A 310 -57.19 12.98 -14.48
N PRO A 311 -58.19 13.45 -15.26
CA PRO A 311 -59.53 13.69 -14.74
C PRO A 311 -60.18 12.38 -14.26
N GLY A 312 -61.13 12.51 -13.33
CA GLY A 312 -61.95 11.40 -12.84
C GLY A 312 -62.74 10.73 -13.97
N ARG A 313 -63.04 9.43 -13.84
CA ARG A 313 -63.72 8.67 -14.92
C ARG A 313 -65.23 8.94 -14.95
N THR A 314 -65.80 9.25 -13.79
CA THR A 314 -67.23 9.55 -13.64
C THR A 314 -67.44 10.85 -12.87
N PRO A 315 -68.61 11.51 -13.01
CA PRO A 315 -68.98 12.63 -12.16
C PRO A 315 -68.89 12.22 -10.68
N GLY A 316 -67.97 12.84 -9.93
CA GLY A 316 -67.67 12.51 -8.52
C GLY A 316 -66.28 11.89 -8.27
N ASP A 317 -65.60 11.39 -9.30
CA ASP A 317 -64.21 10.92 -9.16
C ASP A 317 -63.23 12.10 -9.07
N VAL A 318 -62.36 12.07 -8.05
CA VAL A 318 -61.31 13.08 -7.87
C VAL A 318 -60.25 12.93 -8.95
N ALA A 319 -59.86 14.03 -9.59
CA ALA A 319 -58.71 14.07 -10.48
C ALA A 319 -57.45 13.63 -9.73
N ARG A 320 -56.58 12.87 -10.40
CA ARG A 320 -55.36 12.32 -9.80
C ARG A 320 -54.12 12.88 -10.46
N THR A 321 -53.11 13.22 -9.67
CA THR A 321 -51.80 13.67 -10.17
C THR A 321 -50.87 12.48 -10.31
N PHE A 322 -50.21 12.40 -11.45
CA PHE A 322 -49.18 11.40 -11.74
C PHE A 322 -47.86 12.11 -11.98
N SER A 323 -46.79 11.58 -11.41
CA SER A 323 -45.42 12.06 -11.63
C SER A 323 -44.60 11.00 -12.35
N LEU A 324 -43.64 11.44 -13.15
CA LEU A 324 -42.58 10.59 -13.65
C LEU A 324 -41.61 10.26 -12.51
N VAL A 325 -41.40 8.98 -12.23
CA VAL A 325 -40.53 8.50 -11.15
C VAL A 325 -39.45 7.57 -11.71
N THR A 326 -38.32 7.48 -11.01
CA THR A 326 -37.23 6.54 -11.29
C THR A 326 -37.30 5.33 -10.36
N LEU A 327 -37.15 4.11 -10.89
CA LEU A 327 -37.21 2.87 -10.11
C LEU A 327 -35.93 2.64 -9.28
N GLY A 328 -36.10 2.35 -7.99
CA GLY A 328 -35.01 2.03 -7.06
C GLY A 328 -34.51 0.58 -7.11
N ARG A 329 -35.28 -0.33 -7.71
CA ARG A 329 -34.93 -1.75 -7.95
C ARG A 329 -35.57 -2.27 -9.24
N ASP A 330 -35.15 -3.46 -9.69
CA ASP A 330 -35.73 -4.14 -10.86
C ASP A 330 -37.22 -4.46 -10.66
N LYS A 331 -38.01 -4.39 -11.74
CA LYS A 331 -39.44 -4.78 -11.77
C LYS A 331 -39.79 -5.43 -13.10
N ASP A 332 -40.07 -6.74 -13.08
CA ASP A 332 -40.39 -7.53 -14.27
C ASP A 332 -39.31 -7.33 -15.37
N THR A 333 -39.69 -6.77 -16.52
CA THR A 333 -38.75 -6.43 -17.60
C THR A 333 -38.04 -5.09 -17.39
N LEU A 334 -38.52 -4.24 -16.48
CA LEU A 334 -37.92 -2.95 -16.15
C LEU A 334 -36.74 -3.14 -15.19
N LYS A 335 -35.70 -2.34 -15.38
CA LYS A 335 -34.47 -2.37 -14.59
C LYS A 335 -34.39 -1.18 -13.66
N LYS A 336 -33.64 -1.34 -12.56
CA LYS A 336 -33.28 -0.24 -11.66
C LYS A 336 -32.77 0.96 -12.48
N GLY A 337 -33.36 2.14 -12.27
CA GLY A 337 -33.04 3.37 -13.00
C GLY A 337 -33.94 3.68 -14.20
N ASP A 338 -34.80 2.75 -14.64
CA ASP A 338 -35.85 3.01 -15.63
C ASP A 338 -36.89 4.00 -15.06
N ARG A 339 -37.58 4.75 -15.92
CA ARG A 339 -38.55 5.78 -15.53
C ARG A 339 -39.98 5.42 -15.93
N VAL A 340 -40.93 5.59 -15.02
CA VAL A 340 -42.35 5.28 -15.24
C VAL A 340 -43.24 6.33 -14.57
N TRP A 341 -44.48 6.48 -15.05
CA TRP A 341 -45.47 7.36 -14.44
C TRP A 341 -46.26 6.62 -13.38
N VAL A 342 -46.42 7.22 -12.21
CA VAL A 342 -47.18 6.65 -11.07
C VAL A 342 -47.95 7.75 -10.37
N VAL A 343 -49.02 7.39 -9.67
CA VAL A 343 -49.80 8.38 -8.91
C VAL A 343 -48.96 8.96 -7.78
N SER A 344 -49.04 10.28 -7.60
CA SER A 344 -48.18 11.06 -6.71
C SER A 344 -48.92 12.13 -5.91
N ASP A 345 -50.26 12.20 -6.02
CA ASP A 345 -51.06 13.11 -5.21
C ASP A 345 -51.14 12.71 -3.74
N GLY A 346 -51.29 13.73 -2.89
CA GLY A 346 -51.44 13.63 -1.44
C GLY A 346 -50.43 12.66 -0.83
N ASP A 347 -50.98 11.62 -0.21
CA ASP A 347 -50.25 10.63 0.58
C ASP A 347 -49.86 9.37 -0.21
N SER A 348 -49.97 9.40 -1.54
CA SER A 348 -49.77 8.22 -2.39
C SER A 348 -48.34 7.67 -2.38
N LEU A 349 -47.36 8.54 -2.13
CA LEU A 349 -45.94 8.21 -1.98
C LEU A 349 -45.50 8.59 -0.56
N THR A 350 -44.68 7.74 0.06
CA THR A 350 -44.13 8.00 1.40
C THR A 350 -42.68 8.43 1.25
N PRO A 351 -42.33 9.69 1.52
CA PRO A 351 -40.94 10.14 1.51
C PRO A 351 -40.09 9.26 2.43
N VAL A 352 -38.91 8.86 1.94
CA VAL A 352 -37.88 8.32 2.82
C VAL A 352 -37.31 9.53 3.54
N ALA A 353 -37.63 9.69 4.82
CA ALA A 353 -37.14 10.82 5.61
C ALA A 353 -35.61 10.89 5.48
N PRO A 354 -35.04 12.03 5.04
CA PRO A 354 -33.65 12.33 5.37
C PRO A 354 -33.55 12.24 6.90
N ALA A 355 -32.46 11.68 7.43
CA ALA A 355 -32.25 11.58 8.87
C ALA A 355 -32.66 12.90 9.54
N ALA A 356 -33.58 12.79 10.51
CA ALA A 356 -34.28 13.93 11.09
C ALA A 356 -33.29 14.91 11.73
N SER A 357 -32.98 15.99 11.03
CA SER A 357 -32.38 17.19 11.60
C SER A 357 -32.99 18.38 10.88
N GLY A 358 -33.79 19.17 11.60
CA GLY A 358 -34.41 20.39 11.09
C GLY A 358 -33.44 21.54 10.80
N SER A 359 -32.15 21.27 10.62
CA SER A 359 -31.09 22.23 10.31
C SER A 359 -30.32 21.80 9.06
N ALA A 360 -29.92 22.77 8.22
CA ALA A 360 -29.13 22.52 7.03
C ALA A 360 -27.66 22.19 7.39
N PRO A 361 -26.96 21.35 6.61
CA PRO A 361 -25.53 21.09 6.80
C PRO A 361 -24.70 22.38 6.75
N VAL A 362 -23.75 22.49 7.68
CA VAL A 362 -22.80 23.61 7.77
C VAL A 362 -21.68 23.39 6.76
N PHE A 363 -21.45 24.35 5.88
CA PHE A 363 -20.38 24.31 4.89
C PHE A 363 -19.36 25.42 5.15
N ASN A 364 -18.11 25.18 4.75
CA ASN A 364 -17.00 26.14 4.77
C ASN A 364 -16.60 26.66 6.15
N ASP A 365 -17.19 26.13 7.23
CA ASP A 365 -16.89 26.49 8.62
C ASP A 365 -16.60 25.25 9.46
N VAL A 366 -15.91 25.45 10.58
CA VAL A 366 -15.52 24.42 11.54
C VAL A 366 -16.72 24.01 12.38
N TYR A 367 -17.07 22.74 12.29
CA TYR A 367 -18.14 22.14 13.06
C TYR A 367 -17.59 21.18 14.11
N VAL A 368 -18.04 21.36 15.36
CA VAL A 368 -17.80 20.43 16.46
C VAL A 368 -19.16 19.84 16.82
N PRO A 369 -19.37 18.52 16.65
CA PRO A 369 -20.64 17.91 16.94
C PRO A 369 -20.90 17.88 18.46
N PRO A 370 -22.17 17.96 18.90
CA PRO A 370 -22.51 17.76 20.31
C PRO A 370 -22.24 16.33 20.78
N VAL A 371 -22.32 15.36 19.85
CA VAL A 371 -21.99 13.94 20.09
C VAL A 371 -20.99 13.52 19.01
N PRO A 372 -19.78 13.05 19.37
CA PRO A 372 -18.80 12.57 18.41
C PRO A 372 -19.33 11.43 17.53
N VAL A 373 -18.81 11.33 16.30
CA VAL A 373 -19.23 10.28 15.35
C VAL A 373 -18.25 9.12 15.39
N THR A 374 -18.69 7.95 15.83
CA THR A 374 -17.85 6.75 15.87
C THR A 374 -17.38 6.33 14.48
N VAL A 375 -16.08 6.02 14.38
CA VAL A 375 -15.39 5.59 13.17
C VAL A 375 -14.44 4.44 13.50
N SER A 376 -14.36 3.46 12.61
CA SER A 376 -13.45 2.33 12.75
C SER A 376 -12.22 2.48 11.85
N ALA A 377 -11.13 1.79 12.20
CA ALA A 377 -9.99 1.66 11.31
C ALA A 377 -10.44 1.13 9.93
N GLY A 378 -9.98 1.76 8.86
CA GLY A 378 -10.37 1.43 7.48
C GLY A 378 -11.64 2.13 6.97
N ASP A 379 -12.42 2.80 7.84
CA ASP A 379 -13.60 3.55 7.41
C ASP A 379 -13.23 4.68 6.42
N ASN A 380 -14.11 4.92 5.46
CA ASN A 380 -13.95 5.89 4.40
C ASN A 380 -14.16 7.34 4.90
N LEU A 381 -13.08 8.12 5.00
CA LEU A 381 -13.12 9.51 5.49
C LEU A 381 -13.35 10.54 4.38
N GLY A 382 -12.82 10.29 3.17
CA GLY A 382 -12.84 11.24 2.06
C GLY A 382 -11.93 10.82 0.91
N HIS A 383 -11.71 11.75 -0.01
CA HIS A 383 -10.74 11.64 -1.10
C HIS A 383 -9.76 12.81 -1.03
N MET A 384 -8.62 12.73 -1.70
CA MET A 384 -7.71 13.86 -1.83
C MET A 384 -8.37 14.99 -2.62
N GLY A 385 -8.28 16.21 -2.11
CA GLY A 385 -8.77 17.41 -2.77
C GLY A 385 -7.69 18.08 -3.61
N PHE A 386 -8.14 18.89 -4.56
CA PHE A 386 -7.27 19.71 -5.40
C PHE A 386 -6.65 20.85 -4.60
N TYR A 387 -5.40 21.17 -4.91
CA TYR A 387 -4.60 22.13 -4.18
C TYR A 387 -3.58 22.81 -5.08
N GLN A 388 -3.51 24.14 -5.00
CA GLN A 388 -2.55 24.97 -5.71
C GLN A 388 -1.68 25.75 -4.73
N LEU A 389 -0.38 25.64 -4.92
CA LEU A 389 0.63 26.38 -4.18
C LEU A 389 1.16 27.51 -5.06
N PRO A 390 1.40 28.71 -4.51
CA PRO A 390 2.09 29.78 -5.23
C PRO A 390 3.54 29.37 -5.53
N GLU A 391 4.03 29.79 -6.70
CA GLU A 391 5.44 29.77 -7.04
C GLU A 391 5.89 31.16 -7.52
N GLU A 392 7.20 31.39 -7.55
CA GLU A 392 7.79 32.68 -7.89
C GLU A 392 7.29 33.21 -9.24
N ASN A 393 7.16 32.30 -10.22
CA ASN A 393 6.73 32.57 -11.60
C ASN A 393 5.47 31.78 -12.01
N GLY A 394 4.59 31.43 -11.05
CA GLY A 394 3.35 30.71 -11.39
C GLY A 394 2.69 30.05 -10.18
N LYS A 395 2.21 28.82 -10.42
CA LYS A 395 1.55 27.99 -9.41
C LYS A 395 1.85 26.51 -9.65
N ARG A 396 1.91 25.75 -8.57
CA ARG A 396 2.02 24.29 -8.60
C ARG A 396 0.71 23.66 -8.19
N SER A 397 0.10 22.92 -9.10
CA SER A 397 -1.15 22.21 -8.87
C SER A 397 -0.89 20.73 -8.52
N ARG A 398 -1.72 20.15 -7.66
CA ARG A 398 -1.75 18.72 -7.34
C ARG A 398 -3.03 18.36 -6.60
N TYR A 399 -3.29 17.06 -6.44
CA TYR A 399 -4.21 16.59 -5.41
C TYR A 399 -3.41 16.15 -4.19
N GLN A 400 -3.90 16.47 -3.00
CA GLN A 400 -3.22 16.06 -1.78
C GLN A 400 -4.19 15.79 -0.63
N VAL A 401 -3.73 14.98 0.32
CA VAL A 401 -4.21 15.00 1.70
C VAL A 401 -3.02 15.28 2.61
N HIS A 402 -3.22 16.12 3.62
CA HIS A 402 -2.27 16.33 4.69
C HIS A 402 -2.73 15.55 5.91
N ILE A 403 -1.86 14.70 6.47
CA ILE A 403 -2.18 13.85 7.62
C ILE A 403 -1.23 14.14 8.77
N GLU A 404 -1.77 14.47 9.94
CA GLU A 404 -0.99 14.65 11.18
C GLU A 404 -1.45 13.69 12.28
N CYS A 405 -0.55 13.35 13.18
CA CYS A 405 -0.83 12.59 14.39
C CYS A 405 -0.36 13.39 15.61
N LEU A 406 -1.31 13.76 16.47
CA LEU A 406 -1.11 14.76 17.53
C LEU A 406 -1.50 14.19 18.90
N SER A 407 -0.83 14.60 19.96
CA SER A 407 -1.25 14.28 21.33
C SER A 407 -1.02 15.46 22.29
N MET A 408 -1.96 15.64 23.22
CA MET A 408 -1.84 16.61 24.32
C MET A 408 -1.38 15.97 25.63
N ASP A 409 -1.27 14.64 25.64
CA ASP A 409 -0.89 13.87 26.82
C ASP A 409 0.63 13.89 27.02
N ASP A 410 1.08 13.37 28.17
CA ASP A 410 2.49 13.29 28.53
C ASP A 410 3.21 12.18 27.74
N MET A 411 3.73 12.56 26.57
CA MET A 411 4.43 11.65 25.68
C MET A 411 5.75 11.14 26.27
N GLU A 412 6.48 11.98 27.01
CA GLU A 412 7.75 11.60 27.65
C GLU A 412 7.52 10.47 28.64
N LYS A 413 6.43 10.53 29.41
CA LYS A 413 6.01 9.43 30.26
C LYS A 413 5.53 8.22 29.45
N PHE A 414 4.67 8.41 28.44
CA PHE A 414 4.06 7.31 27.69
C PHE A 414 5.10 6.39 27.04
N ILE A 415 6.13 6.95 26.37
CA ILE A 415 7.13 6.14 25.64
C ILE A 415 7.99 5.24 26.54
N THR A 416 8.00 5.49 27.85
CA THR A 416 8.71 4.66 28.84
C THR A 416 7.96 3.39 29.23
N ASN A 417 6.73 3.20 28.72
CA ASN A 417 5.83 2.11 29.08
C ASN A 417 5.59 2.01 30.60
N PRO A 418 5.07 3.07 31.25
CA PRO A 418 4.94 3.15 32.72
C PRO A 418 4.04 2.04 33.29
N GLY A 419 3.06 1.59 32.51
CA GLY A 419 2.17 0.49 32.87
C GLY A 419 2.77 -0.90 32.70
N LYS A 420 4.00 -1.01 32.16
CA LYS A 420 4.70 -2.28 31.89
C LYS A 420 3.92 -3.23 30.97
N ALA A 421 3.15 -2.66 30.04
CA ALA A 421 2.35 -3.42 29.10
C ALA A 421 3.25 -4.33 28.27
N GLY A 422 2.90 -5.62 28.12
CA GLY A 422 3.65 -6.57 27.30
C GLY A 422 5.07 -6.90 27.76
N GLU A 423 5.47 -6.56 29.00
CA GLU A 423 6.77 -7.00 29.56
C GLU A 423 6.83 -8.53 29.75
N ASP A 424 5.69 -9.17 30.01
CA ASP A 424 5.52 -10.61 30.15
C ASP A 424 5.44 -11.34 28.80
N ALA A 425 5.11 -10.62 27.73
CA ALA A 425 5.06 -11.11 26.35
C ALA A 425 5.88 -10.21 25.41
N PRO A 426 7.22 -10.17 25.56
CA PRO A 426 8.06 -9.28 24.77
C PRO A 426 8.02 -9.67 23.28
N VAL A 427 7.91 -8.66 22.42
CA VAL A 427 7.82 -8.83 20.96
C VAL A 427 9.17 -8.64 20.29
N TYR A 428 10.06 -7.86 20.91
CA TYR A 428 11.34 -7.48 20.34
C TYR A 428 12.51 -7.98 21.16
N LEU A 429 13.64 -8.14 20.49
CA LEU A 429 14.95 -8.40 21.07
C LEU A 429 15.89 -7.29 20.60
N THR A 430 16.54 -6.62 21.55
CA THR A 430 17.50 -5.56 21.28
C THR A 430 18.88 -5.93 21.79
N TRP A 431 19.91 -5.37 21.16
CA TRP A 431 21.31 -5.56 21.58
C TRP A 431 22.10 -4.26 21.37
N GLN A 432 23.27 -4.20 21.99
CA GLN A 432 24.19 -3.07 21.88
C GLN A 432 25.36 -3.41 20.95
N THR A 433 25.99 -2.37 20.38
CA THR A 433 27.28 -2.50 19.69
C THR A 433 28.35 -3.10 20.59
N ASP A 434 29.33 -3.76 19.99
CA ASP A 434 30.51 -4.33 20.62
C ASP A 434 30.22 -5.47 21.65
N ALA A 435 29.03 -6.05 21.60
CA ALA A 435 28.67 -7.25 22.36
C ALA A 435 29.41 -8.48 21.80
N PRO A 436 30.02 -9.35 22.62
CA PRO A 436 30.73 -10.53 22.16
C PRO A 436 29.82 -11.53 21.44
N LEU A 437 30.18 -11.90 20.20
CA LEU A 437 29.45 -12.91 19.43
C LEU A 437 30.00 -14.32 19.72
N PHE A 438 29.10 -15.29 19.63
CA PHE A 438 29.39 -16.71 19.81
C PHE A 438 29.10 -17.47 18.52
N ASP A 439 29.86 -18.54 18.32
CA ASP A 439 29.71 -19.48 17.22
C ASP A 439 29.22 -20.83 17.73
N LYS A 440 28.45 -21.53 16.91
CA LYS A 440 28.00 -22.90 17.20
C LYS A 440 29.05 -23.89 16.68
N LYS A 441 29.65 -24.67 17.59
CA LYS A 441 30.62 -25.75 17.28
C LYS A 441 30.12 -27.11 17.79
N GLU A 442 30.83 -28.20 17.48
CA GLU A 442 30.44 -29.56 17.89
C GLU A 442 30.34 -29.75 19.42
N GLN A 443 31.14 -29.01 20.20
CA GLN A 443 31.09 -29.05 21.67
C GLN A 443 30.09 -28.03 22.28
N GLY A 444 29.32 -27.31 21.46
CA GLY A 444 28.33 -26.32 21.89
C GLY A 444 28.67 -24.89 21.50
N MET A 445 28.16 -23.92 22.27
CA MET A 445 28.35 -22.49 22.01
C MET A 445 29.72 -22.02 22.51
N VAL A 446 30.53 -21.43 21.62
CA VAL A 446 31.89 -20.98 21.94
C VAL A 446 32.02 -19.49 21.62
N ALA A 447 32.65 -18.73 22.51
CA ALA A 447 32.92 -17.31 22.27
C ALA A 447 33.82 -17.16 21.03
N GLY A 448 33.38 -16.35 20.08
CA GLY A 448 34.16 -15.96 18.93
C GLY A 448 35.03 -14.73 19.24
N GLU A 449 35.91 -14.37 18.30
CA GLU A 449 36.69 -13.13 18.36
C GLU A 449 35.91 -11.91 17.85
N ARG A 450 34.77 -12.15 17.18
CA ARG A 450 33.90 -11.12 16.61
C ARG A 450 33.00 -10.49 17.67
N LYS A 451 32.64 -9.23 17.45
CA LYS A 451 31.66 -8.48 18.25
C LYS A 451 30.59 -7.88 17.34
N THR A 452 29.44 -7.54 17.89
CA THR A 452 28.36 -6.86 17.14
C THR A 452 28.84 -5.55 16.55
N ARG A 453 28.46 -5.30 15.30
CA ARG A 453 28.83 -4.09 14.55
C ARG A 453 27.90 -2.94 14.89
N ALA A 454 26.65 -3.15 15.25
CA ALA A 454 25.81 -2.04 15.69
C ALA A 454 24.87 -2.49 16.79
N SER A 455 24.28 -1.52 17.49
CA SER A 455 23.05 -1.78 18.25
C SER A 455 21.92 -2.08 17.28
N GLY A 456 20.98 -2.94 17.66
CA GLY A 456 19.89 -3.31 16.77
C GLY A 456 18.67 -3.84 17.49
N VAL A 457 17.61 -4.03 16.70
CA VAL A 457 16.31 -4.55 17.12
C VAL A 457 15.86 -5.61 16.12
N LEU A 458 15.38 -6.74 16.62
CA LEU A 458 14.75 -7.79 15.83
C LEU A 458 13.42 -8.20 16.48
N THR A 459 12.46 -8.63 15.66
CA THR A 459 11.25 -9.28 16.16
C THR A 459 11.60 -10.64 16.74
N LEU A 460 11.33 -10.84 18.04
CA LEU A 460 11.75 -12.02 18.80
C LEU A 460 11.23 -13.34 18.20
N ALA A 461 10.02 -13.34 17.63
CA ALA A 461 9.44 -14.51 16.96
C ALA A 461 10.27 -14.98 15.76
N ASN A 462 11.05 -14.09 15.13
CA ASN A 462 11.88 -14.39 13.97
C ASN A 462 13.33 -14.74 14.36
N VAL A 463 13.66 -14.75 15.66
CA VAL A 463 15.03 -14.95 16.15
C VAL A 463 15.17 -16.36 16.71
N PRO A 464 15.91 -17.29 16.07
CA PRO A 464 16.15 -18.61 16.64
C PRO A 464 16.92 -18.56 17.96
N GLY A 465 16.48 -19.35 18.95
CA GLY A 465 17.18 -19.55 20.21
C GLY A 465 17.78 -20.96 20.35
N VAL A 466 18.87 -21.06 21.10
CA VAL A 466 19.53 -22.34 21.44
C VAL A 466 19.86 -22.43 22.93
N ASP A 467 20.02 -23.66 23.43
CA ASP A 467 20.57 -23.92 24.76
C ASP A 467 22.10 -23.70 24.80
N ALA A 468 22.72 -23.91 25.96
CA ALA A 468 24.17 -23.77 26.12
C ALA A 468 24.99 -24.77 25.28
N GLY A 469 24.40 -25.93 24.97
CA GLY A 469 24.96 -26.94 24.06
C GLY A 469 24.76 -26.61 22.58
N GLY A 470 24.14 -25.47 22.24
CA GLY A 470 23.86 -25.06 20.87
C GLY A 470 22.68 -25.82 20.24
N ASN A 471 21.90 -26.58 21.01
CA ASN A 471 20.72 -27.27 20.50
C ASN A 471 19.58 -26.28 20.32
N THR A 472 18.90 -26.36 19.18
CA THR A 472 17.76 -25.49 18.87
C THR A 472 16.61 -25.74 19.83
N LEU A 473 16.06 -24.65 20.37
CA LEU A 473 14.93 -24.71 21.28
C LEU A 473 13.60 -24.56 20.54
N THR A 474 12.57 -25.18 21.08
CA THR A 474 11.18 -25.08 20.59
C THR A 474 10.50 -23.80 21.06
N SER A 475 11.04 -23.15 22.09
CA SER A 475 10.63 -21.84 22.61
C SER A 475 11.86 -21.05 23.05
N ASN A 476 11.84 -19.75 22.82
CA ASN A 476 12.87 -18.81 23.25
C ASN A 476 12.73 -18.37 24.71
N GLN A 477 11.80 -18.95 25.46
CA GLN A 477 11.58 -18.60 26.87
C GLN A 477 12.87 -18.77 27.68
N ASP A 478 13.54 -19.92 27.50
CA ASP A 478 14.76 -20.31 28.22
C ASP A 478 16.01 -20.34 27.33
N ALA A 479 16.00 -19.62 26.20
CA ALA A 479 17.14 -19.59 25.29
C ALA A 479 18.37 -18.98 25.95
N ALA A 480 19.47 -19.74 25.96
CA ALA A 480 20.77 -19.31 26.45
C ALA A 480 21.48 -18.40 25.43
N TYR A 481 21.21 -18.60 24.13
CA TYR A 481 21.72 -17.78 23.05
C TYR A 481 20.66 -17.53 21.98
N TYR A 482 20.77 -16.37 21.31
CA TYR A 482 19.88 -15.91 20.24
C TYR A 482 20.69 -15.65 18.98
N GLN A 483 20.21 -16.13 17.83
CA GLN A 483 20.87 -15.90 16.56
C GLN A 483 20.59 -14.48 16.05
N ILE A 484 21.65 -13.67 15.93
CA ILE A 484 21.56 -12.32 15.39
C ILE A 484 21.96 -12.37 13.93
N CYS A 485 20.99 -12.68 13.06
CA CYS A 485 21.23 -12.85 11.61
C CYS A 485 21.98 -11.67 10.95
N PRO A 486 21.70 -10.39 11.25
CA PRO A 486 22.46 -9.26 10.69
C PRO A 486 23.94 -9.24 11.06
N GLU A 487 24.29 -9.88 12.17
CA GLU A 487 25.66 -9.95 12.70
C GLU A 487 26.34 -11.29 12.39
N ASP A 488 25.60 -12.22 11.78
CA ASP A 488 26.05 -13.57 11.45
C ASP A 488 26.76 -14.24 12.64
N GLY A 489 26.06 -14.29 13.78
CA GLY A 489 26.56 -14.85 15.03
C GLY A 489 25.48 -14.96 16.10
N TRP A 490 25.85 -15.45 17.27
CA TRP A 490 24.93 -15.66 18.40
C TRP A 490 25.27 -14.74 19.57
N LEU A 491 24.25 -14.17 20.20
CA LEU A 491 24.41 -13.43 21.45
C LEU A 491 23.89 -14.24 22.63
N PRO A 492 24.62 -14.28 23.76
CA PRO A 492 24.10 -14.90 24.98
C PRO A 492 22.89 -14.09 25.49
N ALA A 493 22.01 -14.76 26.21
CA ALA A 493 20.80 -14.16 26.78
C ALA A 493 21.09 -12.93 27.64
N ALA A 494 22.25 -12.89 28.31
CA ALA A 494 22.69 -11.75 29.12
C ALA A 494 23.14 -10.52 28.28
N SER A 495 23.41 -10.69 26.99
CA SER A 495 23.83 -9.62 26.07
C SER A 495 22.70 -9.07 25.20
N VAL A 496 21.49 -9.60 25.36
CA VAL A 496 20.28 -9.15 24.67
C VAL A 496 19.24 -8.69 25.68
N LYS A 497 18.38 -7.77 25.28
CA LYS A 497 17.24 -7.34 26.06
C LYS A 497 15.96 -7.74 25.34
N LYS A 498 15.08 -8.47 26.01
CA LYS A 498 13.71 -8.68 25.54
C LYS A 498 12.91 -7.41 25.84
N VAL A 499 12.29 -6.84 24.83
CA VAL A 499 11.65 -5.53 24.89
C VAL A 499 10.19 -5.65 24.49
N SER A 500 9.33 -5.03 25.29
CA SER A 500 7.91 -4.90 24.97
C SER A 500 7.72 -4.01 23.74
N GLN A 501 6.74 -4.34 22.93
CA GLN A 501 6.27 -3.46 21.86
C GLN A 501 5.95 -2.04 22.33
N TYR A 502 5.41 -1.89 23.55
CA TYR A 502 4.97 -0.59 24.06
C TYR A 502 6.08 0.23 24.72
N ALA A 503 7.27 -0.35 24.90
CA ALA A 503 8.46 0.35 25.38
C ALA A 503 9.11 1.16 24.25
N LEU A 504 8.37 2.13 23.70
CA LEU A 504 8.74 2.88 22.50
C LEU A 504 10.12 3.56 22.64
N GLY A 505 10.47 4.05 23.82
CA GLY A 505 11.80 4.62 24.08
C GLY A 505 12.94 3.61 23.86
N GLU A 506 12.72 2.34 24.19
CA GLU A 506 13.69 1.27 23.95
C GLU A 506 13.72 0.81 22.49
N LEU A 507 12.64 1.06 21.75
CA LEU A 507 12.53 0.83 20.30
C LEU A 507 13.01 2.04 19.48
N GLY A 508 13.64 3.01 20.13
CA GLY A 508 14.32 4.14 19.49
C GLY A 508 13.46 5.39 19.29
N PHE A 509 12.25 5.45 19.87
CA PHE A 509 11.51 6.70 19.92
C PHE A 509 12.14 7.69 20.90
N VAL A 510 12.22 8.95 20.50
CA VAL A 510 12.80 10.02 21.31
C VAL A 510 11.89 11.23 21.30
N THR A 511 11.73 11.88 22.45
CA THR A 511 10.98 13.13 22.56
C THR A 511 11.91 14.33 22.42
N LEU A 512 11.49 15.33 21.66
CA LEU A 512 12.17 16.63 21.55
C LEU A 512 11.23 17.74 22.00
N ASN A 513 11.55 18.38 23.12
CA ASN A 513 10.79 19.50 23.67
C ASN A 513 11.66 20.76 23.64
N LYS A 514 11.65 21.46 22.50
CA LYS A 514 12.43 22.68 22.32
C LYS A 514 11.66 23.69 21.47
N ALA A 515 10.87 24.50 22.15
CA ALA A 515 10.01 25.50 21.52
C ALA A 515 10.84 26.49 20.67
N PRO A 516 10.45 26.72 19.40
CA PRO A 516 11.08 27.77 18.60
C PRO A 516 10.47 29.14 18.87
N ALA A 517 11.18 30.17 18.45
CA ALA A 517 10.69 31.55 18.46
C ALA A 517 9.77 31.89 17.27
N SER A 518 9.71 31.04 16.24
CA SER A 518 8.98 31.24 14.98
C SER A 518 8.63 29.88 14.34
N PHE A 519 7.66 29.85 13.43
CA PHE A 519 7.39 28.69 12.57
C PHE A 519 8.44 28.47 11.48
N ASP A 520 9.22 29.50 11.18
CA ASP A 520 10.41 29.41 10.36
C ASP A 520 11.58 28.92 11.22
N LEU A 521 11.99 27.67 10.99
CA LEU A 521 12.97 26.99 11.82
C LEU A 521 14.40 27.16 11.30
N ILE A 522 14.53 27.55 10.03
CA ILE A 522 15.80 27.62 9.30
C ILE A 522 15.73 28.89 8.43
N ASP A 523 15.87 30.06 9.06
CA ASP A 523 15.69 31.38 8.42
C ASP A 523 16.90 31.87 7.59
N GLY A 524 17.91 31.01 7.43
CA GLY A 524 19.15 31.28 6.69
C GLY A 524 20.08 32.35 7.31
N VAL A 525 19.64 33.03 8.37
CA VAL A 525 20.33 34.18 8.97
C VAL A 525 20.83 33.86 10.38
N LYS A 526 20.02 33.16 11.17
CA LYS A 526 20.31 32.78 12.54
C LYS A 526 20.63 31.29 12.61
N ARG A 527 21.51 30.98 13.55
CA ARG A 527 21.83 29.60 13.91
C ARG A 527 20.57 28.93 14.47
N PRO A 528 20.14 27.77 13.95
CA PRO A 528 19.02 27.04 14.52
C PRO A 528 19.34 26.60 15.95
N ASP A 529 18.68 27.21 16.95
CA ASP A 529 18.73 26.76 18.35
C ASP A 529 17.33 26.33 18.82
N ASN A 530 16.64 25.58 17.97
CA ASN A 530 15.29 25.07 18.19
C ASN A 530 15.24 23.54 17.98
N VAL A 531 14.07 22.97 17.71
CA VAL A 531 13.87 21.55 17.39
C VAL A 531 14.82 21.02 16.30
N VAL A 532 15.22 21.83 15.31
CA VAL A 532 16.17 21.46 14.25
C VAL A 532 17.52 21.02 14.83
N LYS A 533 18.06 21.76 15.80
CA LYS A 533 19.30 21.39 16.49
C LYS A 533 19.15 20.03 17.18
N GLY A 534 18.03 19.83 17.88
CA GLY A 534 17.74 18.55 18.53
C GLY A 534 17.65 17.40 17.52
N ILE A 535 17.03 17.61 16.36
CA ILE A 535 16.98 16.62 15.28
C ILE A 535 18.40 16.30 14.79
N LEU A 536 19.22 17.32 14.50
CA LEU A 536 20.60 17.12 14.07
C LEU A 536 21.44 16.39 15.11
N GLU A 537 21.25 16.65 16.41
CA GLU A 537 21.92 15.91 17.49
C GLU A 537 21.54 14.42 17.49
N GLN A 538 20.26 14.10 17.24
CA GLN A 538 19.81 12.70 17.12
C GLN A 538 20.38 12.02 15.88
N LEU A 539 20.39 12.71 14.74
CA LEU A 539 20.96 12.18 13.49
C LEU A 539 22.49 12.06 13.57
N TYR A 540 23.16 13.00 14.24
CA TYR A 540 24.59 12.92 14.51
C TYR A 540 24.93 11.69 15.34
N LYS A 541 24.18 11.42 16.41
CA LYS A 541 24.34 10.20 17.21
C LYS A 541 24.17 8.94 16.35
N ALA A 542 23.14 8.89 15.51
CA ALA A 542 22.94 7.77 14.59
C ALA A 542 24.11 7.63 13.58
N ALA A 543 24.67 8.74 13.10
CA ALA A 543 25.83 8.74 12.22
C ALA A 543 27.13 8.34 12.93
N GLN A 544 27.25 8.57 14.24
CA GLN A 544 28.39 8.09 15.04
C GLN A 544 28.36 6.57 15.22
N GLU A 545 27.16 5.99 15.30
CA GLU A 545 26.93 4.53 15.42
C GLU A 545 27.05 3.81 14.06
N GLU A 546 27.19 4.54 12.95
CA GLU A 546 27.24 4.01 11.59
C GLU A 546 28.60 3.40 11.25
N LYS A 547 28.60 2.16 10.76
CA LYS A 547 29.82 1.44 10.37
C LYS A 547 29.99 1.27 8.85
N ARG A 548 28.98 1.63 8.04
CA ARG A 548 29.09 1.64 6.57
C ARG A 548 30.07 2.72 6.12
N ILE A 549 31.17 2.31 5.49
CA ILE A 549 32.24 3.20 5.00
C ILE A 549 31.69 4.28 4.06
N THR A 550 30.70 3.95 3.24
CA THR A 550 30.01 4.89 2.32
C THR A 550 29.25 6.00 3.02
N HIS A 551 29.08 5.93 4.35
CA HIS A 551 28.32 6.90 5.15
C HIS A 551 29.21 7.57 6.21
N ALA A 552 30.51 7.27 6.21
CA ALA A 552 31.48 7.81 7.18
C ALA A 552 31.51 9.35 7.19
N LEU A 553 31.24 9.98 6.04
CA LEU A 553 31.17 11.44 5.92
C LEU A 553 29.97 12.08 6.62
N ASN A 554 28.89 11.33 6.87
CA ASN A 554 27.68 11.88 7.50
C ASN A 554 27.98 12.41 8.90
N LYS A 555 28.77 11.67 9.70
CA LYS A 555 29.19 12.12 11.04
C LYS A 555 29.86 13.48 10.98
N TYR A 556 30.82 13.66 10.07
CA TYR A 556 31.54 14.93 9.90
C TYR A 556 30.62 16.04 9.40
N ASN A 557 29.69 15.73 8.49
CA ASN A 557 28.72 16.72 8.02
C ASN A 557 27.79 17.20 9.14
N TYR A 558 27.22 16.29 9.92
CA TYR A 558 26.40 16.66 11.08
C TYR A 558 27.20 17.42 12.13
N GLN A 559 28.43 16.98 12.41
CA GLN A 559 29.34 17.68 13.32
C GLN A 559 29.60 19.11 12.84
N ARG A 560 29.94 19.31 11.57
CA ARG A 560 30.12 20.63 10.94
C ARG A 560 28.89 21.53 11.12
N LEU A 561 27.70 20.99 10.88
CA LEU A 561 26.43 21.73 11.04
C LEU A 561 26.16 22.09 12.52
N LEU A 562 26.45 21.17 13.45
CA LEU A 562 26.30 21.40 14.90
C LEU A 562 27.36 22.34 15.48
N GLU A 563 28.59 22.27 14.98
CA GLU A 563 29.74 23.13 15.34
C GLU A 563 29.69 24.49 14.64
N MET A 564 28.67 24.73 13.82
CA MET A 564 28.34 26.04 13.27
C MET A 564 29.41 26.55 12.29
N THR A 565 30.03 25.64 11.54
CA THR A 565 30.99 26.00 10.49
C THR A 565 30.26 26.55 9.28
N ASP A 566 30.30 27.87 9.12
CA ASP A 566 29.94 28.55 7.89
C ASP A 566 30.91 28.08 6.79
N SER A 567 30.39 27.29 5.85
CA SER A 567 31.21 26.53 4.91
C SER A 567 31.69 27.33 3.71
N ASN A 568 31.03 28.45 3.42
CA ASN A 568 31.43 29.39 2.36
C ASN A 568 31.92 30.74 2.91
N GLU A 569 31.97 30.89 4.25
CA GLU A 569 32.45 32.09 4.97
C GLU A 569 31.71 33.37 4.55
N ASP A 570 30.45 33.24 4.13
CA ASP A 570 29.63 34.38 3.67
C ASP A 570 28.85 35.08 4.81
N GLY A 571 28.94 34.54 6.03
CA GLY A 571 28.26 35.03 7.22
C GLY A 571 26.81 34.55 7.35
N HIS A 572 26.32 33.74 6.41
CA HIS A 572 24.97 33.17 6.37
C HIS A 572 25.00 31.64 6.48
N TYR A 573 23.90 31.06 6.94
CA TYR A 573 23.79 29.60 7.06
C TYR A 573 22.91 29.06 5.93
N SER A 574 23.36 28.01 5.24
CA SER A 574 22.60 27.45 4.12
C SER A 574 21.41 26.64 4.61
N GLU A 575 20.19 27.15 4.41
CA GLU A 575 18.95 26.44 4.76
C GLU A 575 18.88 25.06 4.11
N GLN A 576 19.35 24.97 2.88
CA GLN A 576 19.35 23.75 2.08
C GLN A 576 20.26 22.67 2.70
N GLU A 577 21.40 23.04 3.29
CA GLU A 577 22.28 22.09 3.96
C GLU A 577 21.61 21.46 5.19
N TYR A 578 20.92 22.28 6.00
CA TYR A 578 20.14 21.77 7.14
C TYR A 578 19.00 20.88 6.68
N LEU A 579 18.24 21.30 5.66
CA LEU A 579 17.12 20.54 5.12
C LEU A 579 17.57 19.17 4.59
N GLN A 580 18.67 19.13 3.82
CA GLN A 580 19.25 17.89 3.30
C GLN A 580 19.78 16.98 4.41
N ALA A 581 20.37 17.57 5.46
CA ALA A 581 20.86 16.82 6.61
C ALA A 581 19.73 16.18 7.41
N ILE A 582 18.62 16.90 7.61
CA ILE A 582 17.41 16.41 8.27
C ILE A 582 16.76 15.30 7.44
N HIS A 583 16.53 15.53 6.15
CA HIS A 583 15.90 14.57 5.23
C HIS A 583 16.89 13.61 4.58
N ASN A 584 17.89 13.18 5.34
CA ASN A 584 18.80 12.13 4.88
C ASN A 584 18.07 10.77 4.92
N VAL A 585 17.78 10.23 3.73
CA VAL A 585 17.09 8.95 3.55
C VAL A 585 17.75 7.80 4.33
N SER A 586 19.07 7.83 4.50
CA SER A 586 19.83 6.81 5.23
C SER A 586 19.48 6.74 6.72
N TYR A 587 18.92 7.82 7.27
CA TYR A 587 18.51 7.93 8.67
C TYR A 587 17.00 8.20 8.82
N ARG A 588 16.21 8.00 7.76
CA ARG A 588 14.73 8.16 7.75
C ARG A 588 14.07 7.48 8.95
N ASP A 589 14.49 6.25 9.24
CA ASP A 589 13.94 5.44 10.34
C ASP A 589 14.23 6.05 11.73
N ARG A 590 15.33 6.78 11.88
CA ARG A 590 15.64 7.53 13.10
C ARG A 590 14.83 8.83 13.15
N LEU A 591 14.75 9.54 12.04
CA LEU A 591 13.96 10.77 11.90
C LEU A 591 12.48 10.54 12.24
N TYR A 592 11.86 9.50 11.69
CA TYR A 592 10.43 9.23 11.88
C TYR A 592 10.07 8.70 13.28
N ARG A 593 11.07 8.40 14.12
CA ARG A 593 10.89 8.03 15.54
C ARG A 593 11.09 9.21 16.49
N ILE A 594 11.41 10.39 15.97
CA ILE A 594 11.40 11.63 16.75
C ILE A 594 9.95 12.07 16.96
N ILE A 595 9.58 12.31 18.21
CA ILE A 595 8.29 12.90 18.61
C ILE A 595 8.58 14.30 19.13
N ALA A 596 8.19 15.32 18.36
CA ALA A 596 8.54 16.70 18.67
C ALA A 596 7.35 17.44 19.27
N LYS A 597 7.59 18.18 20.35
CA LYS A 597 6.64 19.14 20.90
C LYS A 597 6.83 20.49 20.21
N HIS A 598 5.78 20.98 19.58
CA HIS A 598 5.84 22.22 18.82
C HIS A 598 4.46 22.90 18.79
N ALA A 599 4.45 24.23 18.79
CA ALA A 599 3.26 25.03 18.55
C ALA A 599 2.56 24.59 17.25
N SER A 600 1.24 24.44 17.23
CA SER A 600 0.57 24.07 15.98
C SER A 600 0.30 25.28 15.11
N GLU A 601 0.71 25.20 13.84
CA GLU A 601 0.40 26.17 12.79
C GLU A 601 -1.12 26.35 12.58
N TRP A 602 -1.93 25.38 12.99
CA TRP A 602 -3.38 25.40 12.87
C TRP A 602 -4.08 26.09 14.05
N TYR A 603 -3.35 26.41 15.13
CA TYR A 603 -3.88 27.07 16.33
C TYR A 603 -3.67 28.58 16.33
N TYR A 604 -2.47 29.03 15.96
CA TYR A 604 -2.07 30.43 16.01
C TYR A 604 -2.46 31.17 14.72
N GLY A 605 -3.01 32.38 14.87
CA GLY A 605 -3.36 33.26 13.75
C GLY A 605 -2.19 34.16 13.32
N LYS A 606 -2.37 34.86 12.21
CA LYS A 606 -1.36 35.76 11.62
C LYS A 606 -0.85 36.87 12.56
N ASP A 607 -1.67 37.27 13.53
CA ASP A 607 -1.34 38.32 14.50
C ASP A 607 -0.61 37.80 15.75
N ASP A 608 -0.47 36.48 15.91
CA ASP A 608 0.25 35.89 17.04
C ASP A 608 1.78 35.97 16.85
N PRO A 609 2.57 36.10 17.94
CA PRO A 609 4.02 36.33 17.86
C PRO A 609 4.78 35.33 16.99
N LEU A 610 4.41 34.05 17.01
CA LEU A 610 5.06 33.00 16.22
C LEU A 610 4.96 33.25 14.71
N TRP A 611 3.79 33.69 14.23
CA TRP A 611 3.60 34.04 12.83
C TRP A 611 4.14 35.43 12.50
N LYS A 612 3.94 36.42 13.39
CA LYS A 612 4.46 37.78 13.17
C LYS A 612 5.98 37.81 12.98
N ASN A 613 6.72 37.01 13.74
CA ASN A 613 8.17 36.92 13.62
C ASN A 613 8.62 36.47 12.21
N TYR A 614 7.79 35.70 11.49
CA TYR A 614 8.02 35.29 10.11
C TYR A 614 7.45 36.28 9.09
N LEU A 615 6.23 36.79 9.33
CA LEU A 615 5.51 37.65 8.38
C LEU A 615 6.05 39.09 8.32
N ASP A 616 6.57 39.63 9.42
CA ASP A 616 7.01 41.02 9.47
C ASP A 616 8.19 41.32 8.52
N PRO A 617 9.26 40.49 8.45
CA PRO A 617 10.33 40.65 7.46
C PRO A 617 9.83 40.66 6.01
N LEU A 618 8.84 39.81 5.68
CA LEU A 618 8.27 39.73 4.33
C LEU A 618 7.60 41.03 3.88
N THR A 619 7.23 41.93 4.79
CA THR A 619 6.71 43.27 4.43
C THR A 619 7.70 44.03 3.55
N ARG A 620 9.00 43.89 3.83
CA ARG A 620 10.08 44.53 3.07
C ARG A 620 10.54 43.64 1.92
N ASP A 621 10.76 42.35 2.21
CA ASP A 621 11.49 41.46 1.32
C ASP A 621 10.60 40.82 0.25
N ALA A 622 9.33 40.58 0.57
CA ALA A 622 8.41 39.81 -0.26
C ALA A 622 6.91 40.12 0.05
N PRO A 623 6.44 41.36 -0.17
CA PRO A 623 5.12 41.80 0.30
C PRO A 623 3.94 41.01 -0.30
N LEU A 624 4.09 40.50 -1.53
CA LEU A 624 3.09 39.59 -2.14
C LEU A 624 2.98 38.27 -1.39
N TRP A 625 4.11 37.69 -0.96
CA TRP A 625 4.14 36.47 -0.16
C TRP A 625 3.51 36.70 1.22
N LYS A 626 3.78 37.84 1.87
CA LYS A 626 3.09 38.22 3.11
C LYS A 626 1.57 38.22 2.95
N THR A 627 1.08 38.89 1.90
CA THR A 627 -0.37 39.02 1.65
C THR A 627 -1.02 37.64 1.43
N TYR A 628 -0.36 36.79 0.63
CA TYR A 628 -0.81 35.42 0.41
C TYR A 628 -0.84 34.61 1.72
N LEU A 629 0.23 34.66 2.51
CA LEU A 629 0.34 33.91 3.76
C LEU A 629 -0.67 34.36 4.81
N GLU A 630 -0.92 35.67 4.94
CA GLU A 630 -1.96 36.18 5.84
C GLU A 630 -3.35 35.68 5.45
N ALA A 631 -3.69 35.71 4.15
CA ALA A 631 -4.94 35.17 3.65
C ALA A 631 -5.02 33.64 3.81
N PHE A 632 -3.90 32.93 3.64
CA PHE A 632 -3.79 31.49 3.87
C PHE A 632 -4.08 31.15 5.33
N LEU A 633 -3.48 31.87 6.28
CA LEU A 633 -3.69 31.65 7.71
C LEU A 633 -5.12 31.93 8.15
N ASP A 634 -5.76 32.97 7.62
CA ASP A 634 -7.18 33.27 7.87
C ASP A 634 -8.09 32.11 7.44
N LYS A 635 -7.69 31.34 6.42
CA LYS A 635 -8.45 30.18 5.91
C LYS A 635 -8.09 28.88 6.62
N MET A 636 -6.83 28.68 7.03
CA MET A 636 -6.35 27.40 7.56
C MET A 636 -6.34 27.31 9.08
N THR A 637 -6.46 28.41 9.83
CA THR A 637 -6.53 28.35 11.30
C THR A 637 -7.87 27.77 11.74
N TRP A 638 -7.85 26.73 12.58
CA TRP A 638 -9.08 26.07 13.05
C TRP A 638 -8.96 25.47 14.46
N MET A 639 -7.77 25.09 14.93
CA MET A 639 -7.61 24.34 16.20
C MET A 639 -8.13 25.12 17.39
N LYS A 640 -7.82 26.42 17.49
CA LYS A 640 -8.30 27.28 18.57
C LYS A 640 -9.83 27.30 18.69
N ALA A 641 -10.53 27.39 17.56
CA ALA A 641 -11.99 27.38 17.52
C ALA A 641 -12.57 26.02 17.96
N VAL A 642 -11.87 24.91 17.68
CA VAL A 642 -12.26 23.57 18.15
C VAL A 642 -12.01 23.43 19.67
N SER A 643 -10.90 23.96 20.17
CA SER A 643 -10.56 24.00 21.59
C SER A 643 -11.58 24.79 22.42
N GLU A 644 -11.96 25.97 21.94
CA GLU A 644 -12.97 26.83 22.57
C GLU A 644 -14.37 26.19 22.59
N LYS A 645 -14.62 25.23 21.69
CA LYS A 645 -15.85 24.42 21.62
C LYS A 645 -15.79 23.12 22.44
N GLY A 646 -14.76 22.95 23.29
CA GLY A 646 -14.71 21.90 24.31
C GLY A 646 -13.98 20.62 23.95
N VAL A 647 -13.34 20.54 22.78
CA VAL A 647 -12.41 19.45 22.45
C VAL A 647 -11.05 19.77 23.06
N ALA A 648 -10.44 18.83 23.79
CA ALA A 648 -9.15 19.03 24.45
C ALA A 648 -7.97 19.03 23.46
N LEU A 649 -7.88 20.08 22.63
CA LEU A 649 -6.75 20.40 21.78
C LEU A 649 -6.02 21.61 22.38
N GLY A 650 -4.70 21.50 22.56
CA GLY A 650 -3.85 22.57 23.05
C GLY A 650 -3.07 23.29 21.94
N PRO A 651 -2.42 24.42 22.26
CA PRO A 651 -1.60 25.17 21.31
C PRO A 651 -0.29 24.46 20.93
N GLU A 652 0.25 23.60 21.80
CA GLU A 652 1.56 22.97 21.64
C GLU A 652 1.48 21.43 21.76
N PRO A 653 0.86 20.74 20.79
CA PRO A 653 0.84 19.28 20.76
C PRO A 653 2.23 18.65 20.67
N TRP A 654 2.29 17.39 21.09
CA TRP A 654 3.26 16.44 20.56
C TRP A 654 2.83 16.00 19.17
N HIS A 655 3.75 16.05 18.22
CA HIS A 655 3.55 15.59 16.85
C HIS A 655 4.32 14.30 16.66
N MET A 656 3.68 13.28 16.12
CA MET A 656 4.30 12.00 15.81
C MET A 656 4.19 11.70 14.33
N HIS A 657 5.20 11.05 13.73
CA HIS A 657 5.08 10.57 12.36
C HIS A 657 3.87 9.63 12.24
N PRO A 658 2.83 9.93 11.45
CA PRO A 658 1.56 9.22 11.54
C PRO A 658 1.68 7.71 11.30
N ILE A 659 2.40 7.29 10.26
CA ILE A 659 2.50 5.88 9.89
C ILE A 659 3.38 5.11 10.89
N VAL A 660 4.60 5.59 11.17
CA VAL A 660 5.56 4.91 12.06
C VAL A 660 5.08 4.83 13.50
N PHE A 661 4.42 5.88 14.02
CA PHE A 661 3.88 5.84 15.38
C PHE A 661 2.73 4.84 15.49
N LEU A 662 1.75 4.89 14.58
CA LEU A 662 0.61 3.97 14.63
C LEU A 662 1.05 2.51 14.47
N ASP A 663 2.03 2.23 13.60
CA ASP A 663 2.60 0.88 13.46
C ASP A 663 3.23 0.38 14.75
N ALA A 664 4.01 1.21 15.43
CA ALA A 664 4.67 0.84 16.68
C ALA A 664 3.68 0.47 17.79
N ILE A 665 2.49 1.08 17.80
CA ILE A 665 1.42 0.75 18.75
C ILE A 665 0.39 -0.24 18.20
N SER A 666 0.56 -0.74 16.96
CA SER A 666 -0.36 -1.68 16.30
C SER A 666 -0.10 -3.12 16.72
N ASN A 667 -1.15 -3.89 16.98
CA ASN A 667 -1.00 -5.31 17.34
C ASN A 667 -0.78 -6.22 16.10
N ASN A 668 0.09 -5.81 15.17
CA ASN A 668 0.35 -6.49 13.89
C ASN A 668 1.41 -7.59 14.04
N GLN A 669 1.13 -8.62 14.83
CA GLN A 669 1.86 -9.88 14.71
C GLN A 669 1.53 -10.51 13.36
N LYS A 670 2.54 -10.93 12.56
CA LYS A 670 2.31 -11.72 11.35
C LYS A 670 1.70 -13.06 11.75
N LEU A 671 0.38 -13.18 11.70
CA LEU A 671 -0.34 -14.29 12.33
C LEU A 671 -0.10 -15.64 11.65
N ILE A 672 0.24 -15.66 10.36
CA ILE A 672 0.45 -16.87 9.56
C ILE A 672 1.65 -16.70 8.62
N ILE A 673 2.54 -17.68 8.54
CA ILE A 673 3.65 -17.76 7.56
C ILE A 673 3.43 -18.91 6.57
N PHE A 674 4.21 -18.95 5.50
CA PHE A 674 4.21 -19.97 4.48
C PHE A 674 4.82 -21.27 5.04
N PRO A 675 4.31 -22.45 4.66
CA PRO A 675 4.79 -23.71 5.22
C PRO A 675 6.17 -24.14 4.71
N LEU A 676 6.79 -23.39 3.78
CA LEU A 676 8.14 -23.59 3.28
C LEU A 676 8.97 -22.33 3.51
N LYS A 677 10.27 -22.49 3.83
CA LYS A 677 11.22 -21.36 3.97
C LYS A 677 11.82 -20.88 2.64
N VAL A 678 11.46 -21.52 1.53
CA VAL A 678 11.89 -21.16 0.17
C VAL A 678 10.69 -21.20 -0.77
N LYS A 679 10.69 -20.35 -1.79
CA LYS A 679 9.61 -20.34 -2.79
C LYS A 679 9.51 -21.72 -3.47
N PRO A 680 8.29 -22.25 -3.67
CA PRO A 680 8.13 -23.54 -4.32
C PRO A 680 8.58 -23.46 -5.78
N LYS A 681 9.03 -24.59 -6.34
CA LYS A 681 9.50 -24.68 -7.74
C LYS A 681 8.40 -24.48 -8.76
N ASN A 682 7.15 -24.72 -8.38
CA ASN A 682 5.96 -24.39 -9.16
C ASN A 682 5.37 -23.02 -8.77
N ASP A 683 6.18 -22.09 -8.26
CA ASP A 683 5.78 -20.69 -8.12
C ASP A 683 5.71 -19.97 -9.48
N ILE A 684 5.14 -18.75 -9.51
CA ILE A 684 4.90 -18.01 -10.77
C ILE A 684 6.18 -17.78 -11.60
N ASN A 685 7.32 -17.65 -10.92
CA ASN A 685 8.64 -17.49 -11.53
C ASN A 685 9.49 -18.77 -11.43
N GLY A 686 8.93 -19.87 -10.93
CA GLY A 686 9.64 -21.12 -10.71
C GLY A 686 9.86 -21.93 -11.99
N VAL A 687 10.80 -22.87 -11.95
CA VAL A 687 11.14 -23.78 -13.08
C VAL A 687 9.94 -24.61 -13.53
N TRP A 688 8.96 -24.83 -12.66
CA TRP A 688 7.72 -25.56 -12.95
C TRP A 688 6.49 -24.64 -12.93
N LYS A 689 6.62 -23.36 -13.31
CA LYS A 689 5.53 -22.36 -13.37
C LYS A 689 4.28 -22.81 -14.14
N ASN A 690 4.41 -23.73 -15.11
CA ASN A 690 3.25 -24.31 -15.80
C ASN A 690 2.36 -25.18 -14.88
N TYR A 691 2.84 -25.49 -13.67
CA TYR A 691 2.13 -26.18 -12.60
C TYR A 691 1.80 -25.24 -11.45
N TYR A 692 1.58 -23.94 -11.73
CA TYR A 692 1.46 -22.87 -10.74
C TYR A 692 0.50 -23.20 -9.59
N TRP A 693 1.03 -23.22 -8.36
CA TRP A 693 0.28 -23.63 -7.16
C TRP A 693 -0.89 -22.68 -6.83
N ALA A 694 -0.75 -21.38 -7.11
CA ALA A 694 -1.74 -20.34 -6.81
C ALA A 694 -2.67 -20.00 -7.99
N ALA A 695 -2.75 -20.87 -9.01
CA ALA A 695 -3.62 -20.62 -10.16
C ALA A 695 -5.11 -20.58 -9.78
N SER A 696 -5.88 -19.76 -10.51
CA SER A 696 -7.33 -19.62 -10.31
C SER A 696 -8.08 -20.94 -10.56
N LEU A 697 -9.12 -21.20 -9.76
CA LEU A 697 -10.02 -22.34 -10.01
C LEU A 697 -10.75 -22.23 -11.35
N SER A 698 -10.92 -21.01 -11.88
CA SER A 698 -11.53 -20.78 -13.19
C SER A 698 -10.58 -20.98 -14.37
N ASP A 699 -9.28 -21.16 -14.13
CA ASP A 699 -8.31 -21.39 -15.18
C ASP A 699 -8.44 -22.83 -15.70
N SER A 700 -8.84 -23.00 -16.96
CA SER A 700 -8.99 -24.33 -17.58
C SER A 700 -7.64 -25.03 -17.81
N ASN A 701 -6.54 -24.29 -17.84
CA ASN A 701 -5.20 -24.80 -18.11
C ASN A 701 -4.42 -25.13 -16.84
N ALA A 702 -4.92 -24.72 -15.67
CA ALA A 702 -4.19 -24.94 -14.44
C ALA A 702 -4.09 -26.43 -14.06
N SER A 703 -2.92 -26.80 -13.57
CA SER A 703 -2.50 -28.19 -13.39
C SER A 703 -3.23 -28.91 -12.26
N GLN A 704 -2.88 -30.18 -12.06
CA GLN A 704 -3.37 -31.03 -10.97
C GLN A 704 -2.85 -30.61 -9.58
N ALA A 705 -1.96 -29.61 -9.50
CA ALA A 705 -1.42 -29.07 -8.25
C ALA A 705 -2.42 -28.22 -7.46
N ILE A 706 -3.57 -27.85 -8.04
CA ILE A 706 -4.54 -26.98 -7.38
C ILE A 706 -5.76 -27.72 -6.82
N PHE A 707 -6.41 -27.09 -5.84
CA PHE A 707 -7.61 -27.61 -5.19
C PHE A 707 -8.76 -27.84 -6.19
N GLY A 708 -9.59 -28.85 -5.96
CA GLY A 708 -10.83 -29.09 -6.73
C GLY A 708 -10.64 -29.69 -8.12
N ARG A 709 -9.43 -30.11 -8.50
CA ARG A 709 -9.17 -30.81 -9.76
C ARG A 709 -9.69 -32.25 -9.74
N ASN A 710 -10.21 -32.72 -10.88
CA ASN A 710 -10.70 -34.08 -11.01
C ASN A 710 -9.53 -35.07 -10.97
N ARG A 711 -9.70 -36.14 -10.19
CA ARG A 711 -8.80 -37.28 -10.11
C ARG A 711 -9.63 -38.56 -10.29
N SER A 712 -8.95 -39.65 -10.64
CA SER A 712 -9.60 -40.96 -10.85
C SER A 712 -10.78 -40.88 -11.83
N GLY A 713 -10.58 -40.28 -13.00
CA GLY A 713 -11.63 -40.17 -14.03
C GLY A 713 -12.79 -39.19 -13.71
N GLY A 714 -12.75 -38.47 -12.57
CA GLY A 714 -13.84 -37.59 -12.13
C GLY A 714 -14.47 -38.02 -10.81
N ASP A 715 -14.18 -39.23 -10.33
CA ASP A 715 -14.78 -39.83 -9.14
C ASP A 715 -14.34 -39.17 -7.82
N ARG A 716 -13.23 -38.42 -7.83
CA ARG A 716 -12.78 -37.64 -6.67
C ARG A 716 -12.19 -36.30 -7.08
N LYS A 717 -12.26 -35.35 -6.16
CA LYS A 717 -11.62 -34.04 -6.26
C LYS A 717 -10.29 -33.98 -5.50
N HIS A 718 -9.35 -33.18 -5.99
CA HIS A 718 -8.06 -32.93 -5.33
C HIS A 718 -8.25 -32.04 -4.10
N ALA A 719 -7.78 -32.49 -2.94
CA ALA A 719 -8.10 -31.90 -1.63
C ALA A 719 -7.13 -30.80 -1.17
N ALA A 720 -6.04 -30.57 -1.89
CA ALA A 720 -4.93 -29.73 -1.45
C ALA A 720 -4.49 -28.73 -2.52
N ARG A 721 -3.54 -27.89 -2.12
CA ARG A 721 -2.63 -27.19 -3.01
C ARG A 721 -1.25 -27.86 -2.86
N ASP A 722 -0.68 -28.33 -3.97
CA ASP A 722 0.62 -29.01 -3.99
C ASP A 722 1.75 -27.99 -4.24
N LEU A 723 2.71 -27.94 -3.32
CA LEU A 723 3.88 -27.08 -3.39
C LEU A 723 5.10 -27.91 -3.76
N TYR A 724 5.60 -27.77 -4.99
CA TYR A 724 6.71 -28.59 -5.48
C TYR A 724 8.04 -28.02 -4.99
N THR A 725 8.98 -28.88 -4.61
CA THR A 725 10.23 -28.49 -3.94
C THR A 725 11.46 -29.22 -4.49
N GLU A 726 12.64 -28.78 -4.07
CA GLU A 726 13.84 -29.62 -4.11
C GLU A 726 13.72 -30.79 -3.11
N PRO A 727 14.53 -31.85 -3.26
CA PRO A 727 14.65 -32.91 -2.28
C PRO A 727 14.88 -32.39 -0.87
N SER A 728 14.25 -33.02 0.14
CA SER A 728 14.52 -32.74 1.56
C SER A 728 14.29 -31.28 1.99
N THR A 729 13.37 -30.56 1.33
CA THR A 729 13.06 -29.16 1.68
C THR A 729 12.36 -29.09 3.04
N LYS A 730 12.81 -28.19 3.93
CA LYS A 730 12.25 -28.02 5.28
C LYS A 730 10.80 -27.52 5.24
N ILE A 731 9.93 -28.17 6.02
CA ILE A 731 8.53 -27.81 6.24
C ILE A 731 8.41 -27.20 7.63
N VAL A 732 7.67 -26.09 7.73
CA VAL A 732 7.44 -25.39 9.01
C VAL A 732 5.96 -25.31 9.38
N ALA A 733 5.67 -25.24 10.68
CA ALA A 733 4.37 -24.88 11.20
C ALA A 733 4.00 -23.45 10.77
N VAL A 734 2.80 -23.25 10.21
CA VAL A 734 2.38 -21.95 9.64
C VAL A 734 1.99 -20.93 10.71
N CYS A 735 1.69 -21.41 11.91
CA CYS A 735 1.31 -20.64 13.09
C CYS A 735 1.54 -21.52 14.33
N ASP A 736 1.34 -20.97 15.51
CA ASP A 736 1.29 -21.72 16.76
C ASP A 736 0.17 -22.77 16.71
N GLY A 737 0.38 -23.91 17.37
CA GLY A 737 -0.58 -25.00 17.33
C GLY A 737 -0.21 -26.22 18.17
N VAL A 738 -1.05 -27.25 18.09
CA VAL A 738 -0.86 -28.54 18.75
C VAL A 738 -0.92 -29.65 17.71
N VAL A 739 0.09 -30.51 17.67
CA VAL A 739 0.13 -31.67 16.78
C VAL A 739 -0.95 -32.67 17.20
N LYS A 740 -1.88 -32.99 16.30
CA LYS A 740 -3.03 -33.86 16.60
C LYS A 740 -2.89 -35.27 16.05
N SER A 741 -2.22 -35.44 14.92
CA SER A 741 -2.00 -36.77 14.35
C SER A 741 -0.76 -36.80 13.48
N ILE A 742 -0.04 -37.92 13.54
CA ILE A 742 1.03 -38.27 12.60
C ILE A 742 0.72 -39.69 12.13
N THR A 743 0.53 -39.89 10.83
CA THR A 743 0.20 -41.21 10.27
C THR A 743 0.88 -41.43 8.93
N ALA A 744 0.98 -42.70 8.52
CA ALA A 744 1.33 -43.06 7.16
C ALA A 744 0.39 -42.36 6.14
N TYR A 745 0.94 -42.02 4.99
CA TYR A 745 0.27 -41.33 3.91
C TYR A 745 0.57 -42.00 2.56
N TYR A 746 0.36 -41.28 1.46
CA TYR A 746 0.41 -41.85 0.13
C TYR A 746 1.84 -42.24 -0.28
N MET A 747 2.01 -43.32 -1.04
CA MET A 747 3.28 -43.65 -1.71
C MET A 747 4.52 -43.60 -0.80
N GLY A 748 4.42 -44.20 0.39
CA GLY A 748 5.55 -44.34 1.33
C GLY A 748 5.87 -43.10 2.18
N THR A 749 5.11 -42.02 2.06
CA THR A 749 5.28 -40.81 2.87
C THR A 749 4.43 -40.83 4.14
N SER A 750 4.54 -39.78 4.96
CA SER A 750 3.69 -39.54 6.13
C SER A 750 2.91 -38.23 6.00
N GLN A 751 1.98 -38.00 6.93
CA GLN A 751 1.26 -36.73 7.10
C GLN A 751 1.26 -36.30 8.55
N ILE A 752 1.33 -34.98 8.77
CA ILE A 752 1.23 -34.34 10.08
C ILE A 752 0.00 -33.44 10.05
N THR A 753 -0.90 -33.58 11.01
CA THR A 753 -2.05 -32.68 11.20
C THR A 753 -1.85 -31.88 12.47
N ILE A 754 -1.93 -30.55 12.35
CA ILE A 754 -1.77 -29.60 13.45
C ILE A 754 -3.05 -28.78 13.57
N GLU A 755 -3.54 -28.65 14.80
CA GLU A 755 -4.56 -27.68 15.16
C GLU A 755 -3.87 -26.35 15.47
N HIS A 756 -4.06 -25.35 14.63
CA HIS A 756 -3.51 -24.02 14.81
C HIS A 756 -4.49 -23.10 15.52
N LYS A 757 -3.94 -22.17 16.31
CA LYS A 757 -4.67 -21.06 16.91
C LYS A 757 -3.84 -19.79 16.78
N THR A 758 -4.38 -18.80 16.08
CA THR A 758 -3.78 -17.47 15.96
C THR A 758 -4.24 -16.57 17.11
N ASN A 759 -3.51 -15.47 17.31
CA ASN A 759 -3.80 -14.52 18.38
C ASN A 759 -5.02 -13.61 18.09
N ASP A 760 -5.52 -13.58 16.86
CA ASP A 760 -6.83 -13.00 16.48
C ASP A 760 -8.00 -14.01 16.61
N ASN A 761 -7.79 -15.11 17.33
CA ASN A 761 -8.77 -16.18 17.59
C ASN A 761 -9.21 -17.00 16.37
N ARG A 762 -8.51 -16.94 15.22
CA ARG A 762 -8.71 -17.95 14.17
C ARG A 762 -8.19 -19.30 14.68
N ARG A 763 -9.02 -20.34 14.53
CA ARG A 763 -8.67 -21.72 14.84
C ARG A 763 -8.95 -22.56 13.60
N PHE A 764 -8.04 -23.46 13.26
CA PHE A 764 -8.16 -24.32 12.09
C PHE A 764 -7.24 -25.53 12.20
N PHE A 765 -7.50 -26.58 11.43
CA PHE A 765 -6.55 -27.67 11.23
C PHE A 765 -5.84 -27.50 9.89
N ALA A 766 -4.52 -27.63 9.90
CA ALA A 766 -3.71 -27.77 8.70
C ALA A 766 -3.13 -29.18 8.63
N ARG A 767 -3.20 -29.79 7.45
CA ARG A 767 -2.53 -31.07 7.18
C ARG A 767 -1.35 -30.84 6.24
N TYR A 768 -0.20 -31.29 6.70
CA TYR A 768 1.07 -31.30 5.98
C TYR A 768 1.31 -32.73 5.49
N GLY A 769 0.92 -33.02 4.25
CA GLY A 769 1.07 -34.34 3.62
C GLY A 769 2.33 -34.46 2.76
N GLU A 770 2.66 -35.70 2.41
CA GLU A 770 3.86 -36.06 1.63
C GLU A 770 5.17 -35.70 2.34
N VAL A 771 5.22 -35.88 3.67
CA VAL A 771 6.43 -35.65 4.46
C VAL A 771 7.31 -36.89 4.52
N ASP A 772 8.63 -36.71 4.58
CA ASP A 772 9.58 -37.79 4.79
C ASP A 772 9.44 -38.33 6.23
N PRO A 773 9.02 -39.61 6.42
CA PRO A 773 8.79 -40.19 7.74
C PRO A 773 10.00 -40.09 8.68
N ASP A 774 11.21 -40.23 8.15
CA ASP A 774 12.45 -40.23 8.95
C ASP A 774 12.90 -38.80 9.34
N SER A 775 12.27 -37.78 8.73
CA SER A 775 12.59 -36.37 8.97
C SER A 775 11.69 -35.68 10.00
N ILE A 776 10.66 -36.36 10.50
CA ILE A 776 9.66 -35.79 11.39
C ILE A 776 10.29 -35.45 12.74
N THR A 777 10.19 -34.18 13.14
CA THR A 777 10.82 -33.66 14.38
C THR A 777 9.85 -33.53 15.55
N VAL A 778 8.55 -33.80 15.34
CA VAL A 778 7.48 -33.59 16.32
C VAL A 778 6.69 -34.87 16.61
N LYS A 779 5.98 -34.92 17.75
CA LYS A 779 5.12 -36.02 18.21
C LYS A 779 3.68 -35.56 18.42
N VAL A 780 2.75 -36.50 18.42
CA VAL A 780 1.33 -36.20 18.73
C VAL A 780 1.23 -35.65 20.17
N GLY A 781 0.55 -34.51 20.31
CA GLY A 781 0.43 -33.77 21.58
C GLY A 781 1.43 -32.61 21.71
N ASP A 782 2.47 -32.55 20.89
CA ASP A 782 3.46 -31.48 20.96
C ASP A 782 2.84 -30.12 20.61
N LYS A 783 3.22 -29.10 21.37
CA LYS A 783 2.97 -27.70 21.01
C LYS A 783 4.05 -27.24 20.04
N VAL A 784 3.64 -26.57 18.97
CA VAL A 784 4.53 -26.00 17.96
C VAL A 784 4.29 -24.50 17.87
N CYS A 785 5.35 -23.74 17.58
CA CYS A 785 5.25 -22.30 17.31
C CYS A 785 5.36 -22.03 15.81
N GLN A 786 4.87 -20.87 15.37
CA GLN A 786 5.05 -20.37 14.00
C GLN A 786 6.53 -20.47 13.57
N GLY A 787 6.81 -21.06 12.40
CA GLY A 787 8.19 -21.22 11.89
C GLY A 787 8.96 -22.44 12.41
N HIS A 788 8.39 -23.19 13.36
CA HIS A 788 8.97 -24.43 13.86
C HIS A 788 9.09 -25.46 12.72
N ILE A 789 10.30 -25.98 12.48
CA ILE A 789 10.52 -27.06 11.51
C ILE A 789 9.85 -28.33 12.05
N ILE A 790 8.90 -28.87 11.29
CA ILE A 790 8.11 -30.06 11.67
C ILE A 790 8.52 -31.33 10.90
N ALA A 791 9.06 -31.18 9.70
CA ALA A 791 9.55 -32.26 8.84
C ALA A 791 10.33 -31.72 7.63
N LYS A 792 10.69 -32.61 6.71
CA LYS A 792 11.13 -32.31 5.34
C LYS A 792 10.18 -32.94 4.31
N THR A 793 10.15 -32.41 3.10
CA THR A 793 9.37 -32.99 1.98
C THR A 793 9.88 -34.38 1.63
N GLY A 794 8.96 -35.32 1.50
CA GLY A 794 9.22 -36.73 1.23
C GLY A 794 9.22 -37.08 -0.25
N LEU A 795 9.93 -38.17 -0.57
CA LEU A 795 9.92 -38.75 -1.91
C LEU A 795 8.77 -39.74 -2.01
N MET A 796 7.80 -39.47 -2.89
CA MET A 796 6.73 -40.40 -3.15
C MET A 796 7.19 -41.54 -4.07
N ILE A 797 7.23 -42.76 -3.54
CA ILE A 797 7.47 -43.98 -4.31
C ILE A 797 6.32 -44.94 -4.04
N SER A 798 5.68 -45.41 -5.12
CA SER A 798 4.68 -46.47 -4.99
C SER A 798 5.31 -47.74 -4.39
N PRO A 799 4.86 -48.24 -3.23
CA PRO A 799 5.37 -49.47 -2.65
C PRO A 799 5.14 -50.69 -3.55
N GLU A 800 4.12 -50.64 -4.41
CA GLU A 800 3.75 -51.75 -5.30
C GLU A 800 4.63 -51.81 -6.55
N THR A 801 5.02 -50.66 -7.10
CA THR A 801 5.73 -50.58 -8.39
C THR A 801 7.16 -50.08 -8.27
N ASN A 802 7.56 -49.64 -7.08
CA ASN A 802 8.84 -48.98 -6.79
C ASN A 802 9.17 -47.82 -7.75
N LYS A 803 8.13 -47.11 -8.21
CA LYS A 803 8.24 -45.99 -9.17
C LYS A 803 7.59 -44.73 -8.63
N HIS A 804 8.18 -43.59 -8.97
CA HIS A 804 7.63 -42.27 -8.74
C HIS A 804 6.37 -42.04 -9.63
N PRO A 805 5.32 -41.36 -9.15
CA PRO A 805 4.03 -41.23 -9.86
C PRO A 805 4.04 -40.34 -11.11
N ASN A 806 5.20 -39.97 -11.65
CA ASN A 806 5.36 -39.17 -12.87
C ASN A 806 4.50 -37.89 -12.87
N ILE A 807 4.50 -37.15 -11.75
CA ILE A 807 3.71 -35.91 -11.55
C ILE A 807 4.01 -34.89 -12.64
N ILE A 808 5.30 -34.71 -12.93
CA ILE A 808 5.80 -33.97 -14.07
C ILE A 808 6.49 -35.01 -14.98
N PRO A 809 6.11 -35.10 -16.27
CA PRO A 809 6.67 -36.08 -17.18
C PRO A 809 8.21 -36.09 -17.19
N GLY A 810 8.80 -37.24 -16.84
CA GLY A 810 10.24 -37.45 -16.88
C GLY A 810 11.03 -36.78 -15.75
N GLN A 811 10.37 -36.25 -14.72
CA GLN A 811 10.99 -35.59 -13.58
C GLN A 811 10.63 -36.30 -12.27
N THR A 812 11.60 -36.36 -11.35
CA THR A 812 11.35 -36.77 -9.96
C THR A 812 11.05 -35.52 -9.15
N VAL A 813 9.88 -35.45 -8.50
CA VAL A 813 9.36 -34.24 -7.87
C VAL A 813 9.11 -34.51 -6.40
N TYR A 814 9.69 -33.68 -5.53
CA TYR A 814 9.34 -33.63 -4.12
C TYR A 814 8.25 -32.57 -3.94
N MET A 815 7.36 -32.76 -2.96
CA MET A 815 6.34 -31.76 -2.69
C MET A 815 5.85 -31.77 -1.26
N LEU A 816 5.20 -30.68 -0.88
CA LEU A 816 4.31 -30.60 0.26
C LEU A 816 2.86 -30.58 -0.24
N HIS A 817 2.05 -31.52 0.24
CA HIS A 817 0.61 -31.57 -0.01
C HIS A 817 -0.13 -30.89 1.14
N PHE A 818 -0.59 -29.65 0.95
CA PHE A 818 -1.15 -28.84 2.03
C PHE A 818 -2.69 -28.80 1.97
N GLU A 819 -3.37 -29.30 3.01
CA GLU A 819 -4.84 -29.24 3.15
C GLU A 819 -5.24 -28.30 4.31
N TYR A 820 -6.38 -27.63 4.16
CA TYR A 820 -6.89 -26.64 5.12
C TYR A 820 -8.33 -26.93 5.55
N TYR A 821 -8.56 -26.92 6.86
CA TYR A 821 -9.85 -27.22 7.48
C TYR A 821 -10.18 -26.15 8.54
N PRO A 822 -11.17 -25.28 8.32
CA PRO A 822 -11.54 -24.24 9.27
C PRO A 822 -12.04 -24.80 10.61
N GLY A 823 -12.77 -25.94 10.61
CA GLY A 823 -13.21 -26.65 11.83
C GLY A 823 -14.06 -25.87 12.84
N ASP A 824 -14.59 -26.57 13.85
CA ASP A 824 -15.16 -26.00 15.08
C ASP A 824 -14.58 -26.70 16.35
N GLU A 825 -14.92 -26.25 17.57
CA GLU A 825 -14.38 -26.80 18.84
C GLU A 825 -14.70 -28.28 19.08
N SER A 826 -15.72 -28.82 18.42
CA SER A 826 -16.21 -30.17 18.62
C SER A 826 -15.69 -31.19 17.60
N GLU A 827 -15.08 -30.73 16.50
CA GLU A 827 -14.67 -31.63 15.43
C GLU A 827 -13.35 -32.38 15.73
N PRO A 828 -13.30 -33.71 15.53
CA PRO A 828 -12.06 -34.48 15.68
C PRO A 828 -11.06 -34.12 14.59
N PRO A 829 -9.74 -34.36 14.80
CA PRO A 829 -8.72 -34.10 13.79
C PRO A 829 -9.08 -34.73 12.44
N PRO A 830 -8.82 -34.04 11.32
CA PRO A 830 -9.06 -34.58 9.98
C PRO A 830 -8.49 -36.00 9.83
N ASN A 831 -9.32 -36.93 9.38
CA ASN A 831 -8.95 -38.30 9.06
C ASN A 831 -9.28 -38.60 7.57
N ASN A 832 -8.98 -39.82 7.09
CA ASN A 832 -9.16 -40.20 5.68
C ASN A 832 -10.59 -40.72 5.34
N MET A 833 -11.64 -40.28 6.05
CA MET A 833 -13.02 -40.79 5.86
C MET A 833 -13.75 -40.24 4.61
N SER A 834 -14.82 -40.92 4.19
CA SER A 834 -15.59 -40.69 2.95
C SER A 834 -16.54 -39.50 3.00
N GLY A 835 -16.45 -38.59 2.03
CA GLY A 835 -17.34 -37.43 1.86
C GLY A 835 -17.29 -36.86 0.44
N THR A 836 -17.96 -37.53 -0.52
CA THR A 836 -17.94 -37.16 -1.94
C THR A 836 -18.42 -35.71 -2.16
N PRO A 837 -17.79 -34.93 -3.05
CA PRO A 837 -16.84 -35.34 -4.09
C PRO A 837 -15.37 -35.46 -3.63
N TYR A 838 -15.07 -35.24 -2.35
CA TYR A 838 -13.75 -35.46 -1.77
C TYR A 838 -13.72 -36.81 -1.01
N ARG A 839 -12.54 -37.29 -0.60
CA ARG A 839 -12.42 -38.40 0.36
C ARG A 839 -11.89 -37.87 1.70
N ARG A 840 -12.54 -36.79 2.17
CA ARG A 840 -12.12 -35.95 3.31
C ARG A 840 -13.35 -35.47 4.08
N ARG A 841 -13.10 -34.84 5.22
CA ARG A 841 -14.11 -34.15 6.05
C ARG A 841 -14.84 -33.08 5.22
N SER A 842 -16.11 -32.82 5.57
CA SER A 842 -17.01 -31.95 4.80
C SER A 842 -16.66 -30.46 4.85
N ASP A 843 -15.91 -30.04 5.86
CA ASP A 843 -15.48 -28.66 6.05
C ASP A 843 -14.20 -28.32 5.28
N LEU A 844 -13.59 -29.26 4.56
CA LEU A 844 -12.42 -29.01 3.71
C LEU A 844 -12.63 -27.79 2.80
N ARG A 845 -11.67 -26.86 2.81
CA ARG A 845 -11.66 -25.66 1.97
C ARG A 845 -10.37 -25.55 1.17
N ASP A 846 -10.40 -24.71 0.14
CA ASP A 846 -9.21 -24.37 -0.64
C ASP A 846 -8.19 -23.64 0.26
N PRO A 847 -6.95 -24.14 0.41
CA PRO A 847 -5.92 -23.48 1.21
C PRO A 847 -5.36 -22.19 0.61
N LEU A 848 -5.85 -21.72 -0.55
CA LEU A 848 -5.26 -20.60 -1.26
C LEU A 848 -5.13 -19.33 -0.41
N GLU A 849 -6.16 -18.94 0.34
CA GLU A 849 -6.13 -17.69 1.14
C GLU A 849 -5.06 -17.74 2.23
N ILE A 850 -5.00 -18.84 3.01
CA ILE A 850 -4.02 -19.00 4.08
C ILE A 850 -2.59 -19.15 3.54
N LEU A 851 -2.43 -19.80 2.37
CA LEU A 851 -1.14 -19.90 1.70
C LEU A 851 -0.68 -18.57 1.11
N LEU A 852 -1.57 -17.72 0.58
CA LEU A 852 -1.21 -16.39 0.11
C LEU A 852 -0.83 -15.46 1.26
N GLU A 853 -1.61 -15.45 2.35
CA GLU A 853 -1.25 -14.73 3.59
C GLU A 853 0.14 -15.15 4.08
N GLY A 854 0.38 -16.46 4.18
CA GLY A 854 1.67 -17.00 4.56
C GLY A 854 2.80 -16.66 3.58
N TYR A 855 2.54 -16.76 2.28
CA TYR A 855 3.51 -16.49 1.20
C TYR A 855 3.99 -15.05 1.27
N GLU A 856 3.07 -14.11 1.39
CA GLU A 856 3.38 -12.69 1.60
C GLU A 856 4.16 -12.49 2.90
N ASN A 857 3.69 -13.06 4.02
CA ASN A 857 4.36 -12.89 5.30
C ASN A 857 5.79 -13.47 5.34
N THR A 858 6.11 -14.44 4.49
CA THR A 858 7.39 -15.20 4.49
C THR A 858 8.37 -14.78 3.43
N PHE A 859 7.89 -14.50 2.22
CA PHE A 859 8.76 -14.19 1.08
C PHE A 859 8.71 -12.74 0.65
N SER A 860 7.79 -11.95 1.21
CA SER A 860 7.84 -10.51 1.09
C SER A 860 8.79 -9.97 2.16
N GLU A 861 10.08 -10.28 2.01
CA GLU A 861 11.17 -9.53 2.63
C GLU A 861 11.72 -8.52 1.61
N ASN A 862 11.41 -7.24 1.84
CA ASN A 862 12.31 -6.10 1.75
C ASN A 862 13.44 -6.12 0.71
N ALA A 863 13.10 -6.28 -0.55
CA ALA A 863 13.67 -5.40 -1.55
C ALA A 863 12.52 -4.99 -2.46
N ASN A 864 12.15 -3.71 -2.45
CA ASN A 864 11.69 -3.10 -3.68
C ASN A 864 12.93 -2.84 -4.53
N ARG A 865 12.75 -2.76 -5.85
CA ARG A 865 13.81 -2.23 -6.67
C ARG A 865 13.99 -0.79 -6.19
N ILE A 866 15.20 -0.44 -5.75
CA ILE A 866 15.54 0.90 -5.28
C ILE A 866 16.35 1.62 -6.34
N ASP A 867 16.38 2.95 -6.25
CA ASP A 867 17.15 3.78 -7.17
C ASP A 867 18.59 3.27 -7.23
N ILE A 868 19.10 3.08 -8.44
CA ILE A 868 20.44 2.55 -8.67
C ILE A 868 21.54 3.40 -8.01
N ASN A 869 21.30 4.69 -7.79
CA ASN A 869 22.23 5.57 -7.10
C ASN A 869 22.43 5.19 -5.63
N GLN A 870 21.44 4.53 -5.01
CA GLN A 870 21.49 4.02 -3.64
C GLN A 870 22.19 2.66 -3.53
N LEU A 871 22.41 1.98 -4.65
CA LEU A 871 23.04 0.65 -4.69
C LEU A 871 24.57 0.75 -4.75
N GLN A 872 25.23 -0.22 -4.14
CA GLN A 872 26.67 -0.45 -4.17
C GLN A 872 26.93 -1.94 -4.33
N VAL A 873 28.11 -2.37 -4.78
CA VAL A 873 28.38 -3.81 -4.90
C VAL A 873 28.38 -4.42 -3.51
N SER A 874 27.52 -5.41 -3.27
CA SER A 874 27.46 -6.09 -1.97
C SER A 874 28.69 -6.97 -1.74
N ASP A 875 29.01 -7.29 -0.48
CA ASP A 875 30.12 -8.21 -0.19
C ASP A 875 29.95 -9.58 -0.86
N LYS A 876 28.70 -10.09 -0.93
CA LYS A 876 28.38 -11.31 -1.69
C LYS A 876 28.63 -11.15 -3.19
N GLY A 877 28.33 -9.96 -3.74
CA GLY A 877 28.64 -9.62 -5.13
C GLY A 877 30.14 -9.57 -5.39
N LYS A 878 30.92 -9.01 -4.47
CA LYS A 878 32.39 -8.99 -4.54
C LYS A 878 32.95 -10.40 -4.54
N ASP A 879 32.50 -11.25 -3.62
CA ASP A 879 32.91 -12.66 -3.52
C ASP A 879 32.54 -13.45 -4.78
N PHE A 880 31.35 -13.20 -5.33
CA PHE A 880 30.91 -13.80 -6.57
C PHE A 880 31.83 -13.44 -7.74
N ILE A 881 32.18 -12.15 -7.90
CA ILE A 881 33.08 -11.69 -8.97
C ILE A 881 34.48 -12.28 -8.77
N LYS A 882 35.05 -12.19 -7.55
CA LYS A 882 36.39 -12.75 -7.23
C LYS A 882 36.46 -14.25 -7.50
N GLY A 883 35.36 -14.97 -7.24
CA GLY A 883 35.23 -16.38 -7.54
C GLY A 883 35.48 -16.70 -9.02
N TRP A 884 35.02 -15.86 -9.95
CA TRP A 884 35.24 -16.05 -11.39
C TRP A 884 36.63 -15.68 -11.88
N GLU A 885 37.25 -14.67 -11.29
CA GLU A 885 38.57 -14.19 -11.73
C GLU A 885 39.70 -15.09 -11.23
N SER A 886 39.53 -15.70 -10.05
CA SER A 886 40.55 -16.49 -9.33
C SER A 886 41.83 -15.69 -9.01
N PHE A 887 42.34 -15.81 -7.77
CA PHE A 887 43.54 -15.08 -7.36
C PHE A 887 44.81 -15.63 -8.04
N LYS A 888 45.58 -14.75 -8.71
CA LYS A 888 46.95 -15.02 -9.18
C LYS A 888 47.94 -14.10 -8.49
N SER A 889 48.84 -14.69 -7.70
CA SER A 889 49.82 -13.92 -6.92
C SER A 889 50.95 -13.31 -7.77
N LYS A 890 51.21 -13.82 -8.97
CA LYS A 890 52.26 -13.33 -9.88
C LYS A 890 51.67 -12.82 -11.20
N PRO A 891 52.33 -11.87 -11.89
CA PRO A 891 51.94 -11.45 -13.22
C PRO A 891 51.81 -12.63 -14.19
N TYR A 892 50.78 -12.61 -15.04
CA TYR A 892 50.50 -13.60 -16.07
C TYR A 892 49.91 -12.95 -17.31
N ASN A 893 50.06 -13.58 -18.47
CA ASN A 893 49.39 -13.15 -19.70
C ASN A 893 47.96 -13.68 -19.73
N ASP A 894 46.97 -12.80 -19.88
CA ASP A 894 45.57 -13.18 -20.01
C ASP A 894 45.26 -13.80 -21.39
N SER A 895 43.99 -14.10 -21.66
CA SER A 895 43.58 -14.72 -22.94
C SER A 895 43.81 -13.83 -24.17
N GLU A 896 44.08 -12.54 -23.98
CA GLU A 896 44.39 -11.56 -25.03
C GLU A 896 45.90 -11.23 -25.06
N ASP A 897 46.72 -12.04 -24.39
CA ASP A 897 48.17 -11.85 -24.25
C ASP A 897 48.56 -10.55 -23.50
N TYR A 898 47.68 -10.04 -22.63
CA TYR A 898 47.94 -8.85 -21.81
C TYR A 898 48.41 -9.19 -20.39
N CYS A 899 49.44 -8.48 -19.93
CA CYS A 899 50.02 -8.68 -18.62
C CYS A 899 49.06 -8.26 -17.49
N THR A 900 48.72 -9.21 -16.62
CA THR A 900 47.65 -9.12 -15.62
C THR A 900 48.09 -9.74 -14.29
N ILE A 901 47.52 -9.32 -13.15
CA ILE A 901 47.83 -9.86 -11.81
C ILE A 901 46.59 -9.84 -10.89
N GLY A 902 46.58 -10.63 -9.81
CA GLY A 902 45.52 -10.61 -8.80
C GLY A 902 44.20 -11.18 -9.31
N TYR A 903 43.08 -10.50 -9.04
CA TYR A 903 41.75 -10.82 -9.60
C TYR A 903 41.56 -10.11 -10.96
N GLY A 904 42.44 -10.42 -11.91
CA GLY A 904 42.36 -9.90 -13.28
C GLY A 904 42.75 -8.43 -13.46
N HIS A 905 43.59 -7.85 -12.59
CA HIS A 905 44.08 -6.46 -12.71
C HIS A 905 45.09 -6.30 -13.85
N LEU A 906 44.74 -5.53 -14.88
CA LEU A 906 45.58 -5.27 -16.04
C LEU A 906 46.77 -4.37 -15.68
N ILE A 907 47.99 -4.88 -15.85
CA ILE A 907 49.24 -4.11 -15.72
C ILE A 907 49.55 -3.37 -17.03
N ALA A 908 49.53 -4.07 -18.16
CA ALA A 908 49.83 -3.50 -19.48
C ALA A 908 49.17 -4.29 -20.63
N ARG A 909 48.90 -3.61 -21.76
CA ARG A 909 48.35 -4.23 -22.98
C ARG A 909 49.43 -4.82 -23.90
N CYS A 910 50.32 -5.60 -23.31
CA CYS A 910 51.39 -6.35 -23.95
C CYS A 910 51.79 -7.47 -22.99
N LYS A 911 52.58 -8.44 -23.47
CA LYS A 911 52.98 -9.59 -22.66
C LYS A 911 53.85 -9.15 -21.48
N CYS A 912 53.77 -9.88 -20.38
CA CYS A 912 54.58 -9.59 -19.20
C CYS A 912 56.08 -9.65 -19.49
N GLU A 913 56.51 -10.50 -20.43
CA GLU A 913 57.90 -10.58 -20.90
C GLU A 913 58.35 -9.40 -21.76
N ASP A 914 57.43 -8.60 -22.28
CA ASP A 914 57.71 -7.46 -23.18
C ASP A 914 57.76 -6.11 -22.43
N ILE A 915 57.61 -6.12 -21.10
CA ILE A 915 57.61 -4.92 -20.25
C ILE A 915 58.57 -5.03 -19.07
N ASP A 916 59.08 -3.89 -18.61
CA ASP A 916 59.63 -3.81 -17.26
C ASP A 916 58.44 -3.69 -16.28
N LEU A 917 58.23 -4.73 -15.49
CA LEU A 917 57.14 -4.76 -14.51
C LEU A 917 57.34 -3.63 -13.49
N PRO A 918 56.29 -2.94 -13.04
CA PRO A 918 56.39 -2.02 -11.90
C PRO A 918 56.98 -2.74 -10.68
N ASP A 919 57.81 -2.06 -9.89
CA ASP A 919 58.46 -2.64 -8.70
C ASP A 919 57.45 -3.28 -7.74
N GLU A 920 56.24 -2.74 -7.65
CA GLU A 920 55.12 -3.27 -6.86
C GLU A 920 54.70 -4.70 -7.27
N PHE A 921 54.87 -5.09 -8.54
CA PHE A 921 54.37 -6.35 -9.09
C PHE A 921 55.48 -7.38 -9.39
N LYS A 922 56.76 -6.99 -9.32
CA LYS A 922 57.92 -7.85 -9.64
C LYS A 922 57.95 -9.12 -8.78
N ASP A 923 57.71 -8.98 -7.49
CA ASP A 923 57.75 -10.10 -6.53
C ASP A 923 56.38 -10.75 -6.29
N GLY A 924 55.35 -10.28 -7.00
CA GLY A 924 53.96 -10.69 -6.79
C GLY A 924 53.27 -9.95 -5.64
N ILE A 925 51.97 -10.21 -5.48
CA ILE A 925 51.11 -9.52 -4.51
C ILE A 925 50.48 -10.50 -3.52
N THR A 926 50.11 -9.99 -2.34
CA THR A 926 49.34 -10.73 -1.33
C THR A 926 47.85 -10.74 -1.69
N PRO A 927 47.05 -11.67 -1.14
CA PRO A 927 45.59 -11.64 -1.28
C PRO A 927 44.99 -10.30 -0.83
N ALA A 928 45.49 -9.72 0.26
CA ALA A 928 45.05 -8.41 0.76
C ALA A 928 45.31 -7.30 -0.26
N ARG A 929 46.49 -7.27 -0.89
CA ARG A 929 46.77 -6.28 -1.94
C ARG A 929 45.93 -6.53 -3.20
N ALA A 930 45.64 -7.78 -3.54
CA ALA A 930 44.72 -8.10 -4.63
C ALA A 930 43.28 -7.66 -4.35
N ASP A 931 42.84 -7.72 -3.08
CA ASP A 931 41.56 -7.17 -2.65
C ASP A 931 41.54 -5.64 -2.79
N GLU A 932 42.62 -4.95 -2.41
CA GLU A 932 42.76 -3.50 -2.62
C GLU A 932 42.67 -3.12 -4.11
N LEU A 933 43.45 -3.79 -4.96
CA LEU A 933 43.42 -3.56 -6.42
C LEU A 933 42.05 -3.87 -7.05
N PHE A 934 41.29 -4.81 -6.47
CA PHE A 934 39.93 -5.12 -6.88
C PHE A 934 38.95 -3.99 -6.49
N GLU A 935 39.02 -3.51 -5.25
CA GLU A 935 38.21 -2.38 -4.76
C GLU A 935 38.51 -1.08 -5.53
N GLU A 936 39.78 -0.83 -5.89
CA GLU A 936 40.18 0.32 -6.72
C GLU A 936 39.53 0.31 -8.11
N ARG A 937 39.22 -0.88 -8.67
CA ARG A 937 38.62 -1.02 -10.01
C ARG A 937 37.10 -0.95 -10.02
N LEU A 938 36.43 -1.38 -8.96
CA LEU A 938 34.96 -1.44 -8.87
C LEU A 938 34.25 -0.11 -9.21
N PRO A 939 34.72 1.07 -8.74
CA PRO A 939 34.07 2.35 -9.03
C PRO A 939 33.91 2.64 -10.52
N THR A 940 34.82 2.16 -11.39
CA THR A 940 34.71 2.36 -12.84
C THR A 940 33.43 1.73 -13.39
N TYR A 941 33.15 0.48 -13.01
CA TYR A 941 31.98 -0.28 -13.47
C TYR A 941 30.69 0.21 -12.80
N VAL A 942 30.74 0.50 -11.50
CA VAL A 942 29.62 1.03 -10.72
C VAL A 942 29.15 2.38 -11.27
N ASN A 943 30.08 3.30 -11.52
CA ASN A 943 29.75 4.63 -12.02
C ASN A 943 29.19 4.59 -13.45
N GLU A 944 29.71 3.71 -14.31
CA GLU A 944 29.14 3.52 -15.65
C GLU A 944 27.71 2.99 -15.57
N LEU A 945 27.47 1.99 -14.71
CA LEU A 945 26.16 1.38 -14.55
C LEU A 945 25.13 2.40 -14.04
N LYS A 946 25.47 3.16 -13.00
CA LYS A 946 24.63 4.25 -12.44
C LYS A 946 24.29 5.34 -13.47
N ARG A 947 25.19 5.66 -14.39
CA ARG A 947 24.94 6.63 -15.47
C ARG A 947 24.09 6.05 -16.61
N SER A 948 24.10 4.73 -16.78
CA SER A 948 23.54 4.07 -17.95
C SER A 948 22.15 3.46 -17.70
N VAL A 949 21.84 3.11 -16.46
CA VAL A 949 20.56 2.49 -16.09
C VAL A 949 19.70 3.52 -15.36
N THR A 950 18.46 3.69 -15.81
CA THR A 950 17.53 4.74 -15.32
C THR A 950 16.35 4.17 -14.55
N VAL A 951 16.28 2.85 -14.41
CA VAL A 951 15.23 2.15 -13.66
C VAL A 951 15.78 1.67 -12.33
N ASN A 952 14.89 1.47 -11.37
CA ASN A 952 15.26 0.92 -10.08
C ASN A 952 15.72 -0.53 -10.24
N LEU A 953 16.61 -1.01 -9.36
CA LEU A 953 17.09 -2.40 -9.33
C LEU A 953 17.05 -2.98 -7.93
N TYR A 954 16.99 -4.31 -7.84
CA TYR A 954 17.35 -5.01 -6.62
C TYR A 954 18.87 -5.06 -6.45
N GLN A 955 19.33 -5.24 -5.21
CA GLN A 955 20.76 -5.39 -4.90
C GLN A 955 21.42 -6.54 -5.70
N HIS A 956 20.75 -7.67 -5.87
CA HIS A 956 21.27 -8.81 -6.63
C HIS A 956 21.26 -8.60 -8.15
N GLU A 957 20.29 -7.84 -8.67
CA GLU A 957 20.28 -7.41 -10.08
C GLU A 957 21.45 -6.45 -10.36
N PHE A 958 21.72 -5.53 -9.43
CA PHE A 958 22.87 -4.62 -9.50
C PHE A 958 24.20 -5.37 -9.45
N ASP A 959 24.37 -6.31 -8.51
CA ASP A 959 25.59 -7.12 -8.40
C ASP A 959 25.85 -7.97 -9.65
N ALA A 960 24.80 -8.57 -10.24
CA ALA A 960 24.91 -9.32 -11.49
C ALA A 960 25.36 -8.43 -12.66
N LEU A 961 24.81 -7.21 -12.78
CA LEU A 961 25.21 -6.25 -13.80
C LEU A 961 26.66 -5.78 -13.60
N VAL A 962 27.09 -5.56 -12.36
CA VAL A 962 28.49 -5.21 -12.09
C VAL A 962 29.43 -6.37 -12.41
N SER A 963 29.05 -7.63 -12.11
CA SER A 963 29.82 -8.82 -12.54
C SER A 963 29.96 -8.91 -14.05
N LEU A 964 28.88 -8.66 -14.78
CA LEU A 964 28.89 -8.62 -16.24
C LEU A 964 29.85 -7.53 -16.75
N LEU A 965 29.75 -6.31 -16.22
CA LEU A 965 30.61 -5.18 -16.60
C LEU A 965 32.07 -5.42 -16.26
N PHE A 966 32.37 -6.08 -15.14
CA PHE A 966 33.73 -6.46 -14.77
C PHE A 966 34.37 -7.36 -15.84
N ASN A 967 33.58 -8.29 -16.40
CA ASN A 967 34.02 -9.21 -17.45
C ASN A 967 34.09 -8.58 -18.84
N ILE A 968 33.06 -7.87 -19.28
CA ILE A 968 32.98 -7.35 -20.67
C ILE A 968 33.58 -5.94 -20.81
N GLY A 969 33.79 -5.24 -19.70
CA GLY A 969 34.44 -3.94 -19.60
C GLY A 969 33.50 -2.73 -19.70
N SER A 970 32.34 -2.84 -20.36
CA SER A 970 31.39 -1.73 -20.50
C SER A 970 29.99 -2.21 -20.92
N LEU A 971 28.95 -1.55 -20.40
CA LEU A 971 27.56 -1.83 -20.77
C LEU A 971 27.25 -1.44 -22.22
N ARG A 972 28.07 -0.60 -22.87
CA ARG A 972 27.95 -0.26 -24.29
C ARG A 972 28.05 -1.49 -25.20
N LYS A 973 28.71 -2.55 -24.74
CA LYS A 973 28.83 -3.83 -25.46
C LYS A 973 27.57 -4.70 -25.34
N ALA A 974 26.57 -4.29 -24.54
CA ALA A 974 25.31 -4.99 -24.32
C ALA A 974 24.08 -4.06 -24.52
N PRO A 975 23.87 -3.51 -25.74
CA PRO A 975 22.85 -2.48 -25.98
C PRO A 975 21.41 -2.98 -25.82
N LEU A 976 21.12 -4.23 -26.18
CA LEU A 976 19.80 -4.85 -26.04
C LEU A 976 19.43 -5.05 -24.56
N LEU A 977 20.34 -5.61 -23.77
CA LEU A 977 20.19 -5.74 -22.32
C LEU A 977 19.87 -4.38 -21.69
N LYS A 978 20.68 -3.35 -21.99
CA LYS A 978 20.47 -1.99 -21.50
C LYS A 978 19.11 -1.42 -21.90
N SER A 979 18.71 -1.60 -23.17
CA SER A 979 17.43 -1.09 -23.69
C SER A 979 16.24 -1.74 -22.99
N LYS A 980 16.25 -3.07 -22.86
CA LYS A 980 15.18 -3.82 -22.18
C LYS A 980 15.10 -3.44 -20.71
N LEU A 981 16.25 -3.36 -20.05
CA LEU A 981 16.34 -2.98 -18.64
C LEU A 981 15.74 -1.59 -18.41
N ASN A 982 16.15 -0.58 -19.17
CA ASN A 982 15.63 0.79 -19.03
C ASN A 982 14.16 0.97 -19.44
N SER A 983 13.60 0.01 -20.18
CA SER A 983 12.15 -0.03 -20.48
C SER A 983 11.32 -0.70 -19.38
N GLY A 984 11.95 -1.18 -18.30
CA GLY A 984 11.30 -1.94 -17.22
C GLY A 984 11.06 -3.41 -17.56
N ASP A 985 11.57 -3.91 -18.68
CA ASP A 985 11.55 -5.33 -19.05
C ASP A 985 12.72 -6.07 -18.41
N TYR A 986 12.66 -6.26 -17.09
CA TYR A 986 13.72 -6.93 -16.32
C TYR A 986 13.92 -8.39 -16.72
N THR A 987 12.84 -9.08 -17.09
CA THR A 987 12.90 -10.49 -17.53
C THR A 987 13.61 -10.58 -18.88
N GLY A 988 13.20 -9.75 -19.84
CA GLY A 988 13.85 -9.69 -21.14
C GLY A 988 15.29 -9.22 -21.04
N ALA A 989 15.64 -8.32 -20.11
CA ALA A 989 17.02 -7.90 -19.86
C ALA A 989 17.87 -9.02 -19.25
N ALA A 990 17.32 -9.81 -18.32
CA ALA A 990 18.00 -10.95 -17.75
C ALA A 990 18.36 -11.96 -18.84
N ASP A 991 17.42 -12.30 -19.72
CA ASP A 991 17.64 -13.28 -20.80
C ASP A 991 18.80 -12.89 -21.73
N GLU A 992 19.05 -11.59 -21.95
CA GLU A 992 20.18 -11.11 -22.76
C GLU A 992 21.55 -11.50 -22.17
N PHE A 993 21.67 -11.78 -20.86
CA PHE A 993 22.93 -12.30 -20.31
C PHE A 993 23.38 -13.56 -21.04
N LEU A 994 22.44 -14.42 -21.44
CA LEU A 994 22.74 -15.71 -22.05
C LEU A 994 23.31 -15.58 -23.47
N ASP A 995 23.09 -14.43 -24.13
CA ASP A 995 23.55 -14.15 -25.49
C ASP A 995 24.91 -13.41 -25.52
N ILE A 996 25.41 -12.94 -24.38
CA ILE A 996 26.68 -12.20 -24.27
C ILE A 996 27.86 -13.16 -24.00
N THR A 997 28.21 -13.98 -25.01
CA THR A 997 29.22 -15.05 -24.87
C THR A 997 30.54 -14.82 -25.62
N ASN A 998 30.72 -13.70 -26.35
CA ASN A 998 31.97 -13.27 -27.04
C ASN A 998 32.90 -14.43 -27.47
N GLY A 999 32.51 -15.21 -28.47
CA GLY A 999 33.29 -16.35 -28.97
C GLY A 999 32.84 -17.71 -28.45
N ASP A 1000 31.77 -17.75 -27.66
CA ASP A 1000 30.96 -18.93 -27.37
C ASP A 1000 31.66 -20.05 -26.56
N THR A 1001 32.66 -19.67 -25.76
CA THR A 1001 33.44 -20.58 -24.91
C THR A 1001 32.59 -21.21 -23.80
N ALA A 1002 32.92 -22.44 -23.41
CA ALA A 1002 32.19 -23.18 -22.37
C ALA A 1002 32.19 -22.44 -21.02
N GLY A 1003 33.32 -21.83 -20.63
CA GLY A 1003 33.44 -21.07 -19.38
C GLY A 1003 32.56 -19.82 -19.35
N LEU A 1004 32.48 -19.07 -20.45
CA LEU A 1004 31.61 -17.88 -20.53
C LEU A 1004 30.13 -18.25 -20.51
N LYS A 1005 29.72 -19.37 -21.15
CA LYS A 1005 28.34 -19.87 -21.08
C LYS A 1005 27.92 -20.22 -19.65
N ILE A 1006 28.84 -20.78 -18.86
CA ILE A 1006 28.59 -21.09 -17.44
C ILE A 1006 28.49 -19.79 -16.65
N ARG A 1007 29.45 -18.86 -16.81
CA ARG A 1007 29.45 -17.55 -16.13
C ARG A 1007 28.19 -16.76 -16.40
N ARG A 1008 27.78 -16.62 -17.66
CA ARG A 1008 26.53 -15.93 -18.06
C ARG A 1008 25.29 -16.56 -17.44
N ARG A 1009 25.21 -17.90 -17.37
CA ARG A 1009 24.09 -18.60 -16.72
C ARG A 1009 24.04 -18.35 -15.22
N LYS A 1010 25.20 -18.27 -14.55
CA LYS A 1010 25.28 -17.97 -13.12
C LYS A 1010 24.97 -16.51 -12.82
N GLU A 1011 25.41 -15.57 -13.66
CA GLU A 1011 25.02 -14.16 -13.57
C GLU A 1011 23.53 -13.95 -13.87
N TRP A 1012 22.96 -14.65 -14.85
CA TRP A 1012 21.50 -14.71 -15.10
C TRP A 1012 20.75 -15.23 -13.87
N ASN A 1013 21.28 -16.26 -13.21
CA ASN A 1013 20.68 -16.85 -12.02
C ASN A 1013 20.81 -15.93 -10.80
N LEU A 1014 21.91 -15.18 -10.69
CA LEU A 1014 22.08 -14.12 -9.70
C LEU A 1014 21.05 -13.02 -9.92
N PHE A 1015 20.90 -12.55 -11.17
CA PHE A 1015 19.97 -11.48 -11.54
C PHE A 1015 18.50 -11.85 -11.27
N ASN A 1016 18.07 -13.06 -11.66
CA ASN A 1016 16.66 -13.46 -11.52
C ASN A 1016 16.29 -14.08 -10.17
N ASN A 1017 17.24 -14.78 -9.54
CA ASN A 1017 16.94 -15.67 -8.42
C ASN A 1017 17.75 -15.37 -7.15
N ASN A 1018 18.58 -14.30 -7.15
CA ASN A 1018 19.39 -13.91 -6.00
C ASN A 1018 20.34 -15.04 -5.52
N VAL A 1019 20.89 -15.81 -6.48
CA VAL A 1019 21.78 -16.95 -6.20
C VAL A 1019 23.23 -16.57 -6.50
N TYR A 1020 24.01 -16.36 -5.44
CA TYR A 1020 25.46 -16.09 -5.51
C TYR A 1020 26.25 -17.40 -5.52
N ASP A 1021 26.33 -18.02 -6.69
CA ASP A 1021 27.10 -19.26 -6.89
C ASP A 1021 28.10 -19.09 -8.05
N SER A 1022 29.37 -18.93 -7.70
CA SER A 1022 30.49 -18.75 -8.62
C SER A 1022 31.27 -20.06 -8.90
N SER A 1023 30.73 -21.22 -8.53
CA SER A 1023 31.37 -22.52 -8.82
C SER A 1023 31.41 -22.81 -10.34
N HIS A 1024 32.59 -23.20 -10.85
CA HIS A 1024 32.83 -23.47 -12.27
C HIS A 1024 33.96 -24.46 -12.52
#